data_AF-A0AAE3M7R0-F1
#
_entry.id   AF-A0AAE3M7R0-F1
#
_cell.length_a   1.000
_cell.length_b   1.000
_cell.length_c   1.000
_cell.angle_alpha   90.00
_cell.angle_beta   90.00
_cell.angle_gamma   90.00
#
_symmetry.space_group_name_H-M   'P 1'
#
loop_
_entity.id
_entity.type
_entity.pdbx_description
1 polymer ?
#
loop_
_entity_poly.entity_id
_entity_poly.type
_entity_poly.pdbx_seq_one_letter_code
_entity_poly.pdbx_strand_id
1 'polypeptide(L)'
;MYRNLRFFVVLLSTTIVVLYGCTCNPEGRYVKDIHEFENGINIETNDANIHLTALSDHSIEVNYLPMGYEAAPSYALEKHLGKVETHLENKSDHILFSTNNLNVHIQKCPLAISYFYKDSLLFKEEQGLLFNDSIKGFRMQLDPDEKLMGGGERVLGMDRRGNRLRLYNRASYGYETHADLMYYSLPIVISSNKYMLLFDNVADGWMDLGKTEKDILQFETKGGRLSYVVVGGEDYPSLTENYTQVTGHQPMPPRWALGNISSRMGYKSQKEVEEVVSTYQKQQIPLDGIVLDLFWFGPDVKGYMGNLEWDKQAFPEPEKMMSGLKNKGVKTVLITEPFILKNTGKYDECIEQQLLGTDSLGQPFVYDFYFGTTTLLDIFKPETQEWFWDIYKKHTLSGVEGWWGDLGEPELHPSELHHVNGKADLVHNAYGHEWARTIFNGFTNDFPKKRPVILMRSGFAGSQRYGMIPWSGDVSRTWGGLKPQVEISLQMGLQGLAYMHSDLGGFAGDYKDAELYTRWLQYGVFQPVFRTHAQSDVPPEPIYWDKKTKSIAREFIKLRYRLTPYLYTMVYENATKGIPLMRPLFYASGDTSLISNKANYLWGDNFLVSPITEKGAQNWNVTLPEGSNWYHFFTEQKYSGGQVVEVSVTINEIPVFVKGGAFIPMVKAFSNMEAYYTKDLTLHYYYDADAEKSKGYMYDDDGKTNNSWINHLYEKLFFESENDDQKISIKVTRESNEYDGKPEDRNISFVIHNVVQKPKRVLVNDDSVRYIYNQKEHKLLVTGVMYGDKEINMTIRK
;
A
#
# COMPACT_ATOMS: atom_id res chain seq x y z
N MET A 1 -45.78 -90.71 18.19
CA MET A 1 -47.20 -90.55 17.80
C MET A 1 -47.33 -89.21 17.10
N TYR A 2 -47.64 -89.24 15.81
CA TYR A 2 -47.62 -88.11 14.88
C TYR A 2 -48.69 -87.05 15.20
N ARG A 3 -48.34 -85.77 15.03
CA ARG A 3 -49.31 -84.70 14.74
C ARG A 3 -48.71 -83.72 13.71
N ASN A 4 -49.31 -83.78 12.52
CA ASN A 4 -49.32 -82.86 11.37
C ASN A 4 -49.70 -81.40 11.80
N LEU A 5 -49.45 -80.29 11.09
CA LEU A 5 -49.29 -80.01 9.65
C LEU A 5 -48.88 -78.53 9.42
N ARG A 6 -48.21 -78.26 8.27
CA ARG A 6 -48.15 -77.03 7.41
C ARG A 6 -47.50 -75.73 7.95
N PHE A 7 -46.59 -75.12 7.16
CA PHE A 7 -46.88 -74.04 6.21
C PHE A 7 -45.62 -73.59 5.41
N PHE A 8 -45.83 -73.40 4.10
CA PHE A 8 -45.18 -72.48 3.13
C PHE A 8 -43.72 -72.61 2.70
N VAL A 9 -43.57 -72.91 1.40
CA VAL A 9 -42.39 -72.66 0.57
C VAL A 9 -42.49 -71.23 0.03
N VAL A 10 -41.46 -70.41 0.28
CA VAL A 10 -41.24 -69.12 -0.41
C VAL A 10 -39.87 -69.21 -1.07
N LEU A 11 -39.85 -69.08 -2.41
CA LEU A 11 -38.63 -68.89 -3.19
C LEU A 11 -38.02 -67.52 -2.84
N LEU A 12 -36.74 -67.51 -2.46
CA LEU A 12 -35.93 -66.31 -2.39
C LEU A 12 -34.88 -66.34 -3.50
N SER A 13 -35.08 -65.46 -4.48
CA SER A 13 -34.10 -65.12 -5.51
C SER A 13 -32.92 -64.37 -4.89
N THR A 14 -31.72 -64.94 -4.99
CA THR A 14 -30.46 -64.27 -4.67
C THR A 14 -30.14 -63.21 -5.72
N THR A 15 -30.41 -61.95 -5.40
CA THR A 15 -29.83 -60.80 -6.10
C THR A 15 -28.44 -60.55 -5.52
N ILE A 16 -27.39 -60.88 -6.27
CA ILE A 16 -26.01 -60.51 -5.95
C ILE A 16 -25.88 -59.01 -6.24
N VAL A 17 -25.89 -58.19 -5.18
CA VAL A 17 -25.48 -56.79 -5.25
C VAL A 17 -23.96 -56.78 -5.18
N VAL A 18 -23.31 -56.51 -6.30
CA VAL A 18 -21.88 -56.16 -6.33
C VAL A 18 -21.76 -54.73 -5.81
N LEU A 19 -21.51 -54.58 -4.51
CA LEU A 19 -21.06 -53.33 -3.92
C LEU A 19 -19.64 -53.06 -4.42
N TYR A 20 -19.49 -52.13 -5.37
CA TYR A 20 -18.22 -51.43 -5.56
C TYR A 20 -17.99 -50.56 -4.32
N GLY A 21 -17.45 -51.17 -3.27
CA GLY A 21 -16.94 -50.44 -2.10
C GLY A 21 -15.69 -49.68 -2.52
N CYS A 22 -15.83 -48.37 -2.69
CA CYS A 22 -14.68 -47.48 -2.71
C CYS A 22 -14.00 -47.59 -1.34
N THR A 23 -12.82 -48.21 -1.27
CA THR A 23 -12.07 -48.40 -0.03
C THR A 23 -11.46 -47.05 0.38
N CYS A 24 -12.28 -46.21 1.03
CA CYS A 24 -11.82 -45.00 1.72
C CYS A 24 -10.99 -45.44 2.94
N ASN A 25 -9.78 -44.89 3.09
CA ASN A 25 -8.97 -45.09 4.29
C ASN A 25 -9.52 -44.16 5.39
N PRO A 26 -10.11 -44.68 6.48
CA PRO A 26 -10.81 -43.85 7.48
C PRO A 26 -9.89 -43.04 8.41
N GLU A 27 -8.57 -43.14 8.26
CA GLU A 27 -7.60 -42.43 9.11
C GLU A 27 -7.43 -40.93 8.77
N GLY A 28 -7.97 -40.44 7.63
CA GLY A 28 -7.87 -39.04 7.20
C GLY A 28 -9.20 -38.27 7.17
N ARG A 29 -9.15 -36.95 6.92
CA ARG A 29 -10.35 -36.12 6.70
C ARG A 29 -11.07 -36.57 5.43
N TYR A 30 -12.40 -36.64 5.43
CA TYR A 30 -13.21 -36.98 4.25
C TYR A 30 -14.53 -36.21 4.21
N VAL A 31 -15.07 -36.02 3.00
CA VAL A 31 -16.35 -35.34 2.77
C VAL A 31 -17.53 -36.26 3.13
N LYS A 32 -18.43 -35.78 3.99
CA LYS A 32 -19.69 -36.43 4.35
C LYS A 32 -20.86 -35.95 3.50
N ASP A 33 -21.00 -34.64 3.36
CA ASP A 33 -22.09 -34.02 2.60
C ASP A 33 -21.66 -32.67 2.02
N ILE A 34 -22.44 -32.15 1.07
CA ILE A 34 -22.26 -30.82 0.49
C ILE A 34 -23.58 -30.08 0.33
N HIS A 35 -23.55 -28.77 0.56
CA HIS A 35 -24.70 -27.89 0.38
C HIS A 35 -24.29 -26.62 -0.37
N GLU A 36 -25.01 -26.31 -1.45
CA GLU A 36 -24.84 -25.05 -2.18
C GLU A 36 -25.52 -23.89 -1.45
N PHE A 37 -24.90 -22.71 -1.52
CA PHE A 37 -25.48 -21.44 -1.12
C PHE A 37 -25.09 -20.34 -2.13
N GLU A 38 -25.58 -19.13 -1.94
CA GLU A 38 -25.23 -18.03 -2.84
C GLU A 38 -23.72 -17.79 -2.89
N ASN A 39 -23.15 -17.84 -4.10
CA ASN A 39 -21.72 -17.71 -4.39
C ASN A 39 -20.83 -18.84 -3.83
N GLY A 40 -21.37 -19.96 -3.32
CA GLY A 40 -20.50 -20.89 -2.60
C GLY A 40 -21.06 -22.26 -2.29
N ILE A 41 -20.22 -23.06 -1.64
CA ILE A 41 -20.55 -24.39 -1.15
C ILE A 41 -20.08 -24.57 0.29
N ASN A 42 -20.88 -25.25 1.09
CA ASN A 42 -20.49 -25.79 2.38
C ASN A 42 -20.16 -27.28 2.20
N ILE A 43 -18.97 -27.68 2.65
CA ILE A 43 -18.49 -29.06 2.64
C ILE A 43 -18.45 -29.55 4.08
N GLU A 44 -19.32 -30.50 4.41
CA GLU A 44 -19.30 -31.13 5.73
C GLU A 44 -18.29 -32.28 5.73
N THR A 45 -17.37 -32.27 6.69
CA THR A 45 -16.36 -33.33 6.84
C THR A 45 -16.54 -34.07 8.17
N ASN A 46 -15.66 -35.01 8.47
CA ASN A 46 -15.71 -35.74 9.73
C ASN A 46 -15.33 -34.91 10.97
N ASP A 47 -14.61 -33.80 10.82
CA ASP A 47 -14.09 -32.98 11.91
C ASP A 47 -14.30 -31.46 11.76
N ALA A 48 -14.71 -30.97 10.58
CA ALA A 48 -14.97 -29.55 10.31
C ALA A 48 -16.04 -29.32 9.22
N ASN A 49 -16.62 -28.12 9.20
CA ASN A 49 -17.30 -27.59 8.01
C ASN A 49 -16.34 -26.67 7.24
N ILE A 50 -16.37 -26.73 5.91
CA ILE A 50 -15.52 -25.90 5.05
C ILE A 50 -16.43 -25.08 4.14
N HIS A 51 -16.43 -23.76 4.33
CA HIS A 51 -17.18 -22.83 3.50
C HIS A 51 -16.26 -22.29 2.41
N LEU A 52 -16.57 -22.62 1.15
CA LEU A 52 -15.92 -22.03 -0.02
C LEU A 52 -16.85 -20.97 -0.59
N THR A 53 -16.41 -19.71 -0.56
CA THR A 53 -17.19 -18.57 -1.04
C THR A 53 -16.43 -17.88 -2.16
N ALA A 54 -17.01 -17.82 -3.35
CA ALA A 54 -16.50 -16.99 -4.44
C ALA A 54 -16.71 -15.51 -4.09
N LEU A 55 -15.60 -14.77 -3.97
CA LEU A 55 -15.59 -13.35 -3.65
C LEU A 55 -15.59 -12.50 -4.92
N SER A 56 -14.95 -12.99 -5.97
CA SER A 56 -14.98 -12.49 -7.34
C SER A 56 -14.67 -13.63 -8.32
N ASP A 57 -14.66 -13.35 -9.62
CA ASP A 57 -14.19 -14.33 -10.61
C ASP A 57 -12.73 -14.75 -10.40
N HIS A 58 -11.96 -13.98 -9.63
CA HIS A 58 -10.53 -14.17 -9.42
C HIS A 58 -10.14 -14.49 -7.97
N SER A 59 -11.12 -14.63 -7.08
CA SER A 59 -10.84 -14.88 -5.67
C SER A 59 -11.89 -15.73 -4.95
N ILE A 60 -11.42 -16.61 -4.08
CA ILE A 60 -12.25 -17.52 -3.27
C ILE A 60 -11.76 -17.46 -1.81
N GLU A 61 -12.69 -17.26 -0.89
CA GLU A 61 -12.48 -17.48 0.54
C GLU A 61 -12.71 -18.96 0.88
N VAL A 62 -11.84 -19.51 1.72
CA VAL A 62 -11.92 -20.87 2.26
C VAL A 62 -11.88 -20.78 3.77
N ASN A 63 -13.06 -20.85 4.39
CA ASN A 63 -13.22 -20.73 5.84
C ASN A 63 -13.50 -22.10 6.47
N TYR A 64 -12.56 -22.57 7.28
CA TYR A 64 -12.70 -23.81 8.05
C TYR A 64 -13.33 -23.51 9.40
N LEU A 65 -14.36 -24.30 9.74
CA LEU A 65 -15.08 -24.27 11.00
C LEU A 65 -14.96 -25.64 11.69
N PRO A 66 -13.87 -25.89 12.44
CA PRO A 66 -13.71 -27.12 13.20
C PRO A 66 -14.83 -27.31 14.22
N MET A 67 -15.23 -28.56 14.48
CA MET A 67 -16.29 -28.84 15.46
C MET A 67 -15.92 -28.32 16.85
N GLY A 68 -16.79 -27.51 17.45
CA GLY A 68 -16.56 -26.91 18.76
C GLY A 68 -15.62 -25.69 18.77
N TYR A 69 -15.25 -25.16 17.61
CA TYR A 69 -14.44 -23.95 17.47
C TYR A 69 -15.30 -22.73 17.13
N GLU A 70 -15.16 -21.65 17.92
CA GLU A 70 -15.82 -20.38 17.65
C GLU A 70 -14.95 -19.52 16.72
N ALA A 71 -15.47 -19.18 15.54
CA ALA A 71 -14.73 -18.42 14.55
C ALA A 71 -14.86 -16.91 14.75
N ALA A 72 -13.74 -16.21 14.69
CA ALA A 72 -13.72 -14.74 14.63
C ALA A 72 -14.18 -14.22 13.25
N PRO A 73 -14.69 -12.98 13.17
CA PRO A 73 -15.03 -12.35 11.89
C PRO A 73 -13.79 -12.08 11.03
N SER A 74 -14.01 -11.88 9.73
CA SER A 74 -12.98 -11.35 8.83
C SER A 74 -12.69 -9.89 9.16
N TYR A 75 -11.41 -9.54 9.20
CA TYR A 75 -10.95 -8.15 9.22
C TYR A 75 -10.43 -7.71 7.84
N ALA A 76 -10.00 -8.64 6.99
CA ALA A 76 -9.42 -8.30 5.70
C ALA A 76 -10.44 -7.96 4.62
N LEU A 77 -11.55 -8.70 4.55
CA LEU A 77 -12.50 -8.64 3.43
C LEU A 77 -13.46 -7.45 3.50
N GLU A 78 -13.79 -6.92 2.33
CA GLU A 78 -14.86 -5.94 2.15
C GLU A 78 -16.25 -6.59 2.32
N LYS A 79 -17.18 -5.89 2.98
CA LYS A 79 -18.47 -6.46 3.41
C LYS A 79 -19.51 -6.62 2.30
N HIS A 80 -19.32 -5.99 1.14
CA HIS A 80 -20.34 -5.90 0.08
C HIS A 80 -19.79 -6.36 -1.27
N LEU A 81 -19.52 -7.66 -1.36
CA LEU A 81 -19.17 -8.30 -2.62
C LEU A 81 -20.44 -8.68 -3.38
N GLY A 82 -20.44 -8.43 -4.69
CA GLY A 82 -21.59 -8.73 -5.55
C GLY A 82 -21.83 -10.23 -5.73
N LYS A 83 -22.91 -10.58 -6.43
CA LYS A 83 -23.15 -11.97 -6.84
C LYS A 83 -22.08 -12.41 -7.83
N VAL A 84 -21.54 -13.62 -7.64
CA VAL A 84 -20.55 -14.25 -8.52
C VAL A 84 -21.18 -15.48 -9.17
N GLU A 85 -21.00 -15.61 -10.48
CA GLU A 85 -21.43 -16.81 -11.19
C GLU A 85 -20.51 -17.98 -10.81
N THR A 86 -21.12 -19.06 -10.33
CA THR A 86 -20.39 -20.25 -9.89
C THR A 86 -20.99 -21.49 -10.55
N HIS A 87 -20.14 -22.48 -10.78
CA HIS A 87 -20.52 -23.77 -11.32
C HIS A 87 -20.02 -24.87 -10.39
N LEU A 88 -20.88 -25.85 -10.12
CA LEU A 88 -20.59 -27.00 -9.28
C LEU A 88 -20.80 -28.30 -10.05
N GLU A 89 -19.77 -29.13 -10.08
CA GLU A 89 -19.87 -30.52 -10.52
C GLU A 89 -19.52 -31.45 -9.35
N ASN A 90 -20.48 -32.29 -8.96
CA ASN A 90 -20.34 -33.23 -7.85
C ASN A 90 -20.30 -34.68 -8.38
N LYS A 91 -19.16 -35.35 -8.25
CA LYS A 91 -18.94 -36.75 -8.65
C LYS A 91 -18.81 -37.67 -7.43
N SER A 92 -18.67 -38.97 -7.68
CA SER A 92 -18.54 -39.97 -6.61
C SER A 92 -17.27 -39.81 -5.78
N ASP A 93 -16.17 -39.38 -6.40
CA ASP A 93 -14.83 -39.32 -5.84
C ASP A 93 -14.29 -37.88 -5.67
N HIS A 94 -14.81 -36.91 -6.41
CA HIS A 94 -14.38 -35.51 -6.37
C HIS A 94 -15.53 -34.50 -6.56
N ILE A 95 -15.23 -33.24 -6.25
CA ILE A 95 -16.07 -32.06 -6.49
C ILE A 95 -15.22 -31.05 -7.27
N LEU A 96 -15.82 -30.40 -8.26
CA LEU A 96 -15.26 -29.24 -8.94
C LEU A 96 -16.17 -28.04 -8.66
N PHE A 97 -15.63 -27.03 -7.99
CA PHE A 97 -16.28 -25.74 -7.77
C PHE A 97 -15.51 -24.67 -8.53
N SER A 98 -16.18 -23.92 -9.39
CA SER A 98 -15.51 -22.98 -10.30
C SER A 98 -16.24 -21.65 -10.41
N THR A 99 -15.46 -20.57 -10.56
CA THR A 99 -15.90 -19.28 -11.12
C THR A 99 -15.52 -19.23 -12.61
N ASN A 100 -15.61 -18.07 -13.25
CA ASN A 100 -15.10 -17.90 -14.61
C ASN A 100 -13.58 -18.12 -14.74
N ASN A 101 -12.78 -17.84 -13.70
CA ASN A 101 -11.32 -17.91 -13.78
C ASN A 101 -10.65 -18.75 -12.70
N LEU A 102 -11.33 -19.09 -11.60
CA LEU A 102 -10.79 -19.97 -10.57
C LEU A 102 -11.50 -21.31 -10.56
N ASN A 103 -10.73 -22.39 -10.46
CA ASN A 103 -11.24 -23.75 -10.32
C ASN A 103 -10.69 -24.37 -9.04
N VAL A 104 -11.57 -24.92 -8.21
CA VAL A 104 -11.23 -25.63 -6.97
C VAL A 104 -11.58 -27.10 -7.14
N HIS A 105 -10.54 -27.92 -7.17
CA HIS A 105 -10.66 -29.37 -7.29
C HIS A 105 -10.55 -29.99 -5.90
N ILE A 106 -11.61 -30.67 -5.46
CA ILE A 106 -11.73 -31.25 -4.12
C ILE A 106 -11.87 -32.77 -4.26
N GLN A 107 -10.84 -33.51 -3.88
CA GLN A 107 -10.93 -34.96 -3.71
C GLN A 107 -11.68 -35.28 -2.42
N LYS A 108 -12.62 -36.23 -2.43
CA LYS A 108 -13.49 -36.50 -1.27
C LYS A 108 -12.87 -37.37 -0.17
N CYS A 109 -12.04 -38.36 -0.51
CA CYS A 109 -11.37 -39.23 0.46
C CYS A 109 -10.04 -39.80 -0.08
N PRO A 110 -8.90 -39.58 0.62
CA PRO A 110 -8.75 -38.55 1.65
C PRO A 110 -9.03 -37.16 1.06
N LEU A 111 -9.49 -36.22 1.89
CA LEU A 111 -9.74 -34.85 1.48
C LEU A 111 -8.42 -34.24 0.97
N ALA A 112 -8.45 -33.71 -0.25
CA ALA A 112 -7.36 -32.92 -0.80
C ALA A 112 -7.96 -31.82 -1.68
N ILE A 113 -7.54 -30.57 -1.45
CA ILE A 113 -8.03 -29.41 -2.19
C ILE A 113 -6.89 -28.79 -3.01
N SER A 114 -7.17 -28.47 -4.27
CA SER A 114 -6.20 -27.83 -5.17
C SER A 114 -6.86 -26.70 -5.95
N TYR A 115 -6.08 -25.65 -6.19
CA TYR A 115 -6.55 -24.39 -6.76
C TYR A 115 -5.89 -24.15 -8.10
N PHE A 116 -6.69 -23.80 -9.09
CA PHE A 116 -6.22 -23.48 -10.44
C PHE A 116 -6.75 -22.11 -10.83
N TYR A 117 -5.91 -21.33 -11.52
CA TYR A 117 -6.35 -20.15 -12.23
C TYR A 117 -6.38 -20.48 -13.72
N LYS A 118 -7.58 -20.50 -14.29
CA LYS A 118 -7.89 -21.15 -15.56
C LYS A 118 -7.41 -22.61 -15.48
N ASP A 119 -6.48 -23.00 -16.35
CA ASP A 119 -5.92 -24.36 -16.39
C ASP A 119 -4.58 -24.49 -15.63
N SER A 120 -4.05 -23.40 -15.07
CA SER A 120 -2.75 -23.40 -14.39
C SER A 120 -2.92 -23.69 -12.90
N LEU A 121 -2.24 -24.72 -12.39
CA LEU A 121 -2.18 -25.02 -10.96
C LEU A 121 -1.52 -23.85 -10.22
N LEU A 122 -2.18 -23.34 -9.18
CA LEU A 122 -1.63 -22.34 -8.27
C LEU A 122 -0.86 -23.04 -7.14
N PHE A 123 -1.57 -23.83 -6.34
CA PHE A 123 -1.03 -24.62 -5.24
C PHE A 123 -2.03 -25.71 -4.82
N LYS A 124 -1.59 -26.59 -3.93
CA LYS A 124 -2.42 -27.64 -3.30
C LYS A 124 -2.33 -27.51 -1.79
N GLU A 125 -3.42 -27.81 -1.10
CA GLU A 125 -3.32 -28.14 0.32
C GLU A 125 -2.44 -29.39 0.48
N GLU A 126 -1.60 -29.42 1.52
CA GLU A 126 -0.93 -30.65 1.93
C GLU A 126 -1.90 -31.47 2.80
N GLN A 127 -1.97 -31.17 4.10
CA GLN A 127 -3.06 -31.66 4.97
C GLN A 127 -4.20 -30.63 5.15
N GLY A 128 -4.06 -29.43 4.58
CA GLY A 128 -4.98 -28.33 4.75
C GLY A 128 -4.98 -27.85 6.20
N LEU A 129 -6.13 -27.93 6.87
CA LEU A 129 -6.30 -27.52 8.27
C LEU A 129 -5.40 -28.30 9.25
N LEU A 130 -4.53 -27.57 9.93
CA LEU A 130 -3.88 -27.96 11.18
C LEU A 130 -4.80 -27.58 12.35
N PHE A 131 -5.22 -28.54 13.17
CA PHE A 131 -6.05 -28.26 14.33
C PHE A 131 -5.75 -29.21 15.50
N ASN A 132 -4.94 -28.73 16.45
CA ASN A 132 -4.71 -29.39 17.73
C ASN A 132 -4.57 -28.37 18.88
N ASP A 133 -4.37 -28.85 20.10
CA ASP A 133 -4.30 -28.02 21.31
C ASP A 133 -3.15 -27.00 21.26
N SER A 134 -2.06 -27.30 20.56
CA SER A 134 -0.83 -26.49 20.51
C SER A 134 -0.72 -25.60 19.26
N ILE A 135 -1.21 -26.07 18.10
CA ILE A 135 -1.06 -25.40 16.80
C ILE A 135 -2.39 -25.47 16.04
N LYS A 136 -2.82 -24.31 15.54
CA LYS A 136 -3.95 -24.16 14.62
C LYS A 136 -3.49 -23.39 13.39
N GLY A 137 -4.00 -23.71 12.21
CA GLY A 137 -3.66 -22.99 10.98
C GLY A 137 -3.73 -23.89 9.76
N PHE A 138 -2.81 -23.72 8.80
CA PHE A 138 -2.88 -24.40 7.52
C PHE A 138 -1.52 -24.85 7.00
N ARG A 139 -1.51 -25.94 6.21
CA ARG A 139 -0.35 -26.38 5.45
C ARG A 139 -0.67 -26.56 3.97
N MET A 140 0.13 -25.89 3.14
CA MET A 140 0.07 -25.92 1.68
C MET A 140 1.38 -26.45 1.11
N GLN A 141 1.30 -27.09 -0.05
CA GLN A 141 2.49 -27.49 -0.81
C GLN A 141 3.11 -26.28 -1.52
N LEU A 142 4.45 -26.28 -1.61
CA LEU A 142 5.24 -25.34 -2.38
C LEU A 142 5.95 -26.05 -3.52
N ASP A 143 5.93 -25.47 -4.71
CA ASP A 143 6.70 -26.01 -5.84
C ASP A 143 8.20 -25.81 -5.61
N PRO A 144 9.11 -26.67 -6.12
CA PRO A 144 10.54 -26.59 -5.81
C PRO A 144 11.24 -25.26 -6.14
N ASP A 145 10.82 -24.60 -7.23
CA ASP A 145 11.45 -23.37 -7.75
C ASP A 145 10.62 -22.10 -7.50
N GLU A 146 9.51 -22.24 -6.77
CA GLU A 146 8.63 -21.13 -6.41
C GLU A 146 9.34 -20.07 -5.55
N LYS A 147 9.13 -18.79 -5.86
CA LYS A 147 9.58 -17.66 -5.04
C LYS A 147 8.41 -17.05 -4.30
N LEU A 148 8.62 -16.68 -3.04
CA LEU A 148 7.55 -16.23 -2.14
C LEU A 148 7.85 -14.84 -1.59
N MET A 149 7.04 -13.85 -1.95
CA MET A 149 7.05 -12.51 -1.36
C MET A 149 5.90 -12.38 -0.35
N GLY A 150 5.71 -11.20 0.26
CA GLY A 150 4.66 -10.98 1.25
C GLY A 150 5.07 -11.36 2.69
N GLY A 151 4.27 -11.03 3.69
CA GLY A 151 4.64 -11.05 5.11
C GLY A 151 4.69 -9.67 5.76
N GLY A 152 4.28 -8.64 5.02
CA GLY A 152 4.34 -7.24 5.44
C GLY A 152 5.75 -6.65 5.38
N GLU A 153 6.04 -5.76 6.32
CA GLU A 153 7.28 -5.03 6.46
C GLU A 153 8.37 -5.92 7.08
N ARG A 154 9.43 -6.20 6.31
CA ARG A 154 10.61 -7.01 6.70
C ARG A 154 11.83 -6.51 5.93
N VAL A 155 13.01 -6.82 6.45
CA VAL A 155 14.29 -6.66 5.73
C VAL A 155 14.99 -8.01 5.65
N LEU A 156 14.63 -8.80 4.65
CA LEU A 156 15.07 -10.20 4.47
C LEU A 156 15.42 -10.53 3.01
N GLY A 157 15.17 -9.61 2.08
CA GLY A 157 15.10 -9.87 0.65
C GLY A 157 13.67 -9.86 0.13
N MET A 158 13.53 -9.70 -1.20
CA MET A 158 12.22 -9.74 -1.85
C MET A 158 11.62 -11.16 -1.82
N ASP A 159 12.42 -12.16 -2.16
CA ASP A 159 12.07 -13.57 -1.97
C ASP A 159 12.35 -13.97 -0.52
N ARG A 160 11.28 -14.36 0.16
CA ARG A 160 11.23 -14.69 1.59
C ARG A 160 11.11 -16.20 1.80
N ARG A 161 11.06 -17.02 0.75
CA ARG A 161 11.14 -18.47 0.88
C ARG A 161 12.37 -18.88 1.71
N GLY A 162 12.21 -19.89 2.56
CA GLY A 162 13.21 -20.33 3.53
C GLY A 162 13.22 -19.55 4.85
N ASN A 163 12.31 -18.58 5.04
CA ASN A 163 12.11 -17.87 6.30
C ASN A 163 10.88 -18.38 7.06
N ARG A 164 10.88 -18.17 8.38
CA ARG A 164 9.72 -18.36 9.26
C ARG A 164 9.51 -17.07 10.01
N LEU A 165 8.38 -16.42 9.75
CA LEU A 165 8.08 -15.05 10.14
C LEU A 165 6.98 -15.05 11.19
N ARG A 166 7.19 -14.32 12.29
CA ARG A 166 6.12 -14.11 13.27
C ARG A 166 5.11 -13.11 12.71
N LEU A 167 3.83 -13.38 12.89
CA LEU A 167 2.71 -12.51 12.55
C LEU A 167 2.27 -11.78 13.82
N TYR A 168 3.02 -10.73 14.16
CA TYR A 168 2.79 -9.92 15.36
C TYR A 168 3.41 -8.52 15.14
N ASN A 169 2.59 -7.50 14.99
CA ASN A 169 3.05 -6.12 14.83
C ASN A 169 3.95 -5.72 16.01
N ARG A 170 5.16 -5.22 15.73
CA ARG A 170 6.11 -4.87 16.80
C ARG A 170 7.12 -3.84 16.37
N ALA A 171 7.39 -2.86 17.24
CA ALA A 171 8.44 -1.90 16.99
C ALA A 171 9.81 -2.57 16.78
N SER A 172 10.55 -2.07 15.78
CA SER A 172 11.93 -2.47 15.48
C SER A 172 12.83 -1.23 15.45
N TYR A 173 12.90 -0.51 16.57
CA TYR A 173 13.62 0.75 16.70
C TYR A 173 15.08 0.64 16.22
N GLY A 174 15.48 1.57 15.34
CA GLY A 174 16.85 1.67 14.85
C GLY A 174 17.25 0.55 13.88
N TYR A 175 16.28 -0.07 13.18
CA TYR A 175 16.61 -1.11 12.21
C TYR A 175 17.51 -0.61 11.07
N GLU A 176 18.22 -1.56 10.47
CA GLU A 176 19.11 -1.36 9.34
C GLU A 176 18.88 -2.45 8.28
N THR A 177 19.90 -3.21 7.93
CA THR A 177 19.92 -4.13 6.78
C THR A 177 19.31 -5.50 7.07
N HIS A 178 18.75 -5.71 8.26
CA HIS A 178 18.06 -6.93 8.65
C HIS A 178 16.99 -6.65 9.71
N ALA A 179 15.79 -7.19 9.50
CA ALA A 179 14.70 -7.18 10.46
C ALA A 179 13.66 -8.24 10.05
N ASP A 180 13.50 -9.26 10.88
CA ASP A 180 12.56 -10.36 10.65
C ASP A 180 11.18 -10.10 11.25
N LEU A 181 11.02 -9.07 12.09
CA LEU A 181 9.76 -8.62 12.70
C LEU A 181 9.78 -7.10 12.87
N MET A 182 8.73 -6.42 12.39
CA MET A 182 8.63 -4.96 12.36
C MET A 182 7.19 -4.49 12.63
N TYR A 183 6.95 -3.20 12.44
CA TYR A 183 5.75 -2.47 12.84
C TYR A 183 4.50 -3.03 12.17
N TYR A 184 4.59 -3.40 10.89
CA TYR A 184 3.43 -3.80 10.11
C TYR A 184 3.59 -5.18 9.46
N SER A 185 3.18 -6.22 10.17
CA SER A 185 3.07 -7.59 9.68
C SER A 185 1.79 -7.78 8.86
N LEU A 186 1.88 -8.49 7.73
CA LEU A 186 0.73 -8.90 6.92
C LEU A 186 0.77 -10.42 6.69
N PRO A 187 -0.32 -11.16 6.95
CA PRO A 187 -0.35 -12.60 6.79
C PRO A 187 -0.64 -13.00 5.33
N ILE A 188 0.14 -12.48 4.38
CA ILE A 188 -0.07 -12.68 2.94
C ILE A 188 1.18 -13.25 2.31
N VAL A 189 1.01 -14.24 1.44
CA VAL A 189 2.04 -14.73 0.51
C VAL A 189 1.72 -14.27 -0.90
N ILE A 190 2.72 -13.82 -1.65
CA ILE A 190 2.61 -13.52 -3.08
C ILE A 190 3.60 -14.44 -3.80
N SER A 191 3.10 -15.27 -4.71
CA SER A 191 3.90 -16.31 -5.37
C SER A 191 4.40 -15.91 -6.75
N SER A 192 5.55 -16.45 -7.16
CA SER A 192 5.98 -16.44 -8.57
C SER A 192 4.98 -17.11 -9.52
N ASN A 193 4.13 -18.00 -9.01
CA ASN A 193 3.04 -18.66 -9.74
C ASN A 193 1.78 -17.77 -9.88
N LYS A 194 1.90 -16.47 -9.59
CA LYS A 194 0.86 -15.44 -9.77
C LYS A 194 -0.43 -15.69 -8.98
N TYR A 195 -0.27 -16.11 -7.73
CA TYR A 195 -1.34 -16.10 -6.75
C TYR A 195 -0.95 -15.31 -5.50
N MET A 196 -1.96 -14.82 -4.79
CA MET A 196 -1.84 -14.39 -3.41
C MET A 196 -2.62 -15.33 -2.49
N LEU A 197 -2.04 -15.64 -1.35
CA LEU A 197 -2.69 -16.41 -0.29
C LEU A 197 -2.67 -15.58 1.00
N LEU A 198 -3.83 -15.03 1.36
CA LEU A 198 -4.03 -14.25 2.57
C LEU A 198 -4.58 -15.16 3.65
N PHE A 199 -3.88 -15.33 4.77
CA PHE A 199 -4.41 -15.93 5.98
C PHE A 199 -5.18 -14.87 6.77
N ASP A 200 -6.51 -14.88 6.71
CA ASP A 200 -7.38 -13.89 7.33
C ASP A 200 -7.50 -14.16 8.84
N ASN A 201 -6.41 -13.89 9.54
CA ASN A 201 -6.25 -14.08 10.98
C ASN A 201 -5.41 -12.95 11.58
N VAL A 202 -5.95 -12.30 12.61
CA VAL A 202 -5.35 -11.12 13.26
C VAL A 202 -4.63 -11.47 14.57
N ALA A 203 -4.65 -12.72 14.98
CA ALA A 203 -4.04 -13.18 16.21
C ALA A 203 -2.52 -13.37 16.07
N ASP A 204 -1.82 -13.49 17.20
CA ASP A 204 -0.42 -13.87 17.28
C ASP A 204 -0.21 -15.25 16.65
N GLY A 205 0.72 -15.32 15.70
CA GLY A 205 0.91 -16.48 14.85
C GLY A 205 2.24 -16.49 14.11
N TRP A 206 2.35 -17.41 13.16
CA TRP A 206 3.54 -17.60 12.34
C TRP A 206 3.18 -17.91 10.89
N MET A 207 4.10 -17.55 10.00
CA MET A 207 4.11 -17.91 8.59
C MET A 207 5.48 -18.53 8.26
N ASP A 208 5.50 -19.84 8.01
CA ASP A 208 6.69 -20.61 7.63
C ASP A 208 6.70 -20.80 6.10
N LEU A 209 7.64 -20.15 5.43
CA LEU A 209 7.73 -20.09 3.97
C LEU A 209 8.69 -21.17 3.44
N GLY A 210 8.53 -22.41 3.90
CA GLY A 210 9.43 -23.50 3.55
C GLY A 210 10.77 -23.49 4.30
N LYS A 211 10.83 -22.93 5.50
CA LYS A 211 12.03 -22.98 6.36
C LYS A 211 12.16 -24.31 7.06
N THR A 212 11.08 -24.78 7.68
CA THR A 212 11.08 -26.03 8.46
C THR A 212 11.06 -27.24 7.54
N GLU A 213 10.18 -27.23 6.53
CA GLU A 213 10.09 -28.24 5.47
C GLU A 213 10.06 -27.51 4.13
N LYS A 214 11.02 -27.79 3.23
CA LYS A 214 11.30 -26.94 2.05
C LYS A 214 10.14 -26.81 1.05
N ASP A 215 9.26 -27.79 1.05
CA ASP A 215 8.11 -27.96 0.18
C ASP A 215 6.78 -27.62 0.88
N ILE A 216 6.82 -26.98 2.06
CA ILE A 216 5.63 -26.64 2.84
C ILE A 216 5.56 -25.16 3.18
N LEU A 217 4.44 -24.53 2.85
CA LEU A 217 3.98 -23.26 3.41
C LEU A 217 3.08 -23.56 4.60
N GLN A 218 3.39 -23.02 5.77
CA GLN A 218 2.60 -23.23 6.98
C GLN A 218 2.19 -21.92 7.63
N PHE A 219 0.89 -21.76 7.87
CA PHE A 219 0.34 -20.73 8.75
C PHE A 219 0.03 -21.33 10.11
N GLU A 220 0.30 -20.57 11.17
CA GLU A 220 -0.01 -20.94 12.55
C GLU A 220 -0.61 -19.76 13.29
N THR A 221 -1.50 -20.03 14.25
CA THR A 221 -2.11 -19.03 15.10
C THR A 221 -2.43 -19.59 16.48
N LYS A 222 -2.44 -18.72 17.50
CA LYS A 222 -2.96 -19.04 18.84
C LYS A 222 -4.48 -19.23 18.86
N GLY A 223 -5.20 -18.66 17.90
CA GLY A 223 -6.67 -18.71 17.83
C GLY A 223 -7.24 -17.77 16.76
N GLY A 224 -8.47 -17.30 16.92
CA GLY A 224 -9.09 -16.38 15.96
C GLY A 224 -9.67 -17.09 14.73
N ARG A 225 -9.68 -16.42 13.57
CA ARG A 225 -10.35 -16.93 12.36
C ARG A 225 -9.48 -17.94 11.61
N LEU A 226 -10.04 -19.10 11.24
CA LEU A 226 -9.35 -20.11 10.44
C LEU A 226 -9.85 -20.03 8.99
N SER A 227 -9.47 -18.95 8.32
CA SER A 227 -9.84 -18.68 6.93
C SER A 227 -8.60 -18.28 6.14
N TYR A 228 -8.56 -18.66 4.87
CA TYR A 228 -7.62 -18.08 3.91
C TYR A 228 -8.34 -17.69 2.62
N VAL A 229 -7.79 -16.70 1.94
CA VAL A 229 -8.30 -16.16 0.68
C VAL A 229 -7.30 -16.44 -0.41
N VAL A 230 -7.75 -17.12 -1.45
CA VAL A 230 -6.99 -17.40 -2.66
C VAL A 230 -7.32 -16.33 -3.69
N VAL A 231 -6.31 -15.65 -4.22
CA VAL A 231 -6.46 -14.68 -5.31
C VAL A 231 -5.54 -15.06 -6.45
N GLY A 232 -6.05 -15.16 -7.67
CA GLY A 232 -5.26 -15.46 -8.87
C GLY A 232 -5.23 -14.29 -9.86
N GLY A 233 -4.21 -14.25 -10.71
CA GLY A 233 -4.07 -13.24 -11.76
C GLY A 233 -3.32 -13.77 -12.99
N GLU A 234 -3.57 -13.16 -14.14
CA GLU A 234 -2.84 -13.50 -15.38
C GLU A 234 -1.40 -12.97 -15.36
N ASP A 235 -1.21 -11.85 -14.66
CA ASP A 235 0.05 -11.13 -14.44
C ASP A 235 0.05 -10.50 -13.03
N TYR A 236 1.16 -9.90 -12.61
CA TYR A 236 1.25 -9.26 -11.30
C TYR A 236 0.35 -8.02 -11.15
N PRO A 237 0.16 -7.17 -12.19
CA PRO A 237 -0.80 -6.07 -12.13
C PRO A 237 -2.24 -6.50 -11.86
N SER A 238 -2.76 -7.45 -12.63
CA SER A 238 -4.09 -8.01 -12.40
C SER A 238 -4.18 -8.71 -11.05
N LEU A 239 -3.10 -9.36 -10.58
CA LEU A 239 -3.08 -10.00 -9.28
C LEU A 239 -3.28 -9.00 -8.13
N THR A 240 -2.61 -7.85 -8.15
CA THR A 240 -2.83 -6.80 -7.14
C THR A 240 -4.21 -6.17 -7.24
N GLU A 241 -4.71 -5.96 -8.47
CA GLU A 241 -6.06 -5.43 -8.71
C GLU A 241 -7.13 -6.37 -8.14
N ASN A 242 -7.03 -7.67 -8.43
CA ASN A 242 -7.93 -8.70 -7.92
C ASN A 242 -7.87 -8.81 -6.39
N TYR A 243 -6.69 -8.63 -5.79
CA TYR A 243 -6.54 -8.63 -4.33
C TYR A 243 -7.21 -7.41 -3.68
N THR A 244 -7.01 -6.21 -4.24
CA THR A 244 -7.64 -4.99 -3.72
C THR A 244 -9.13 -4.91 -4.04
N GLN A 245 -9.62 -5.61 -5.05
CA GLN A 245 -11.06 -5.74 -5.31
C GLN A 245 -11.80 -6.34 -4.11
N VAL A 246 -11.19 -7.28 -3.38
CA VAL A 246 -11.85 -7.99 -2.26
C VAL A 246 -11.41 -7.53 -0.88
N THR A 247 -10.25 -6.87 -0.78
CA THR A 247 -9.77 -6.26 0.48
C THR A 247 -10.03 -4.76 0.58
N GLY A 248 -10.46 -4.14 -0.52
CA GLY A 248 -10.80 -2.73 -0.67
C GLY A 248 -9.70 -1.89 -1.34
N HIS A 249 -10.09 -1.01 -2.25
CA HIS A 249 -9.20 -0.04 -2.88
C HIS A 249 -8.85 1.11 -1.93
N GLN A 250 -7.63 1.63 -2.07
CA GLN A 250 -7.18 2.76 -1.26
C GLN A 250 -7.75 4.08 -1.78
N PRO A 251 -8.54 4.85 -1.01
CA PRO A 251 -9.07 6.12 -1.48
C PRO A 251 -7.94 7.11 -1.79
N MET A 252 -8.17 8.02 -2.75
CA MET A 252 -7.20 9.07 -3.06
C MET A 252 -7.02 9.99 -1.83
N PRO A 253 -5.78 10.25 -1.38
CA PRO A 253 -5.54 11.28 -0.38
C PRO A 253 -5.83 12.66 -0.97
N PRO A 254 -5.97 13.70 -0.12
CA PRO A 254 -5.96 15.07 -0.62
C PRO A 254 -4.61 15.38 -1.27
N ARG A 255 -4.59 16.16 -2.35
CA ARG A 255 -3.40 16.41 -3.17
C ARG A 255 -2.23 16.98 -2.35
N TRP A 256 -2.51 17.76 -1.31
CA TRP A 256 -1.48 18.31 -0.42
C TRP A 256 -0.63 17.24 0.27
N ALA A 257 -1.18 16.04 0.54
CA ALA A 257 -0.44 14.95 1.16
C ALA A 257 0.68 14.38 0.27
N LEU A 258 0.64 14.70 -1.03
CA LEU A 258 1.67 14.35 -2.01
C LEU A 258 2.79 15.39 -2.08
N GLY A 259 2.60 16.56 -1.44
CA GLY A 259 3.58 17.62 -1.35
C GLY A 259 4.70 17.32 -0.34
N ASN A 260 5.48 18.34 -0.01
CA ASN A 260 6.51 18.26 1.01
C ASN A 260 5.89 18.45 2.40
N ILE A 261 6.09 17.48 3.29
CA ILE A 261 5.63 17.49 4.68
C ILE A 261 6.85 17.55 5.62
N SER A 262 6.88 18.56 6.48
CA SER A 262 7.94 18.78 7.46
C SER A 262 7.53 18.24 8.82
N SER A 263 8.31 17.32 9.37
CA SER A 263 8.08 16.73 10.69
C SER A 263 9.40 16.60 11.45
N ARG A 264 9.33 16.55 12.78
CA ARG A 264 10.41 16.21 13.71
C ARG A 264 9.77 15.66 14.99
N MET A 265 10.55 14.98 15.83
CA MET A 265 10.23 14.63 17.21
C MET A 265 11.02 15.56 18.15
N GLY A 266 10.55 16.76 18.49
CA GLY A 266 9.32 17.41 18.05
C GLY A 266 9.42 18.93 18.13
N TYR A 267 8.53 19.66 17.46
CA TYR A 267 8.43 21.12 17.62
C TYR A 267 7.87 21.44 19.00
N LYS A 268 8.55 22.29 19.76
CA LYS A 268 8.30 22.51 21.20
C LYS A 268 7.42 23.73 21.50
N SER A 269 7.06 24.51 20.48
CA SER A 269 6.21 25.69 20.68
C SER A 269 5.55 26.18 19.39
N GLN A 270 4.46 26.92 19.53
CA GLN A 270 3.81 27.63 18.42
C GLN A 270 4.78 28.54 17.66
N LYS A 271 5.64 29.27 18.38
CA LYS A 271 6.61 30.18 17.77
C LYS A 271 7.61 29.44 16.87
N GLU A 272 8.11 28.29 17.32
CA GLU A 272 9.02 27.46 16.53
C GLU A 272 8.36 27.00 15.23
N VAL A 273 7.11 26.53 15.29
CA VAL A 273 6.33 26.11 14.12
C VAL A 273 6.17 27.26 13.11
N GLU A 274 5.79 28.45 13.58
CA GLU A 274 5.63 29.64 12.74
C GLU A 274 6.95 30.09 12.09
N GLU A 275 8.07 29.98 12.82
CA GLU A 275 9.42 30.29 12.34
C GLU A 275 9.90 29.30 11.27
N VAL A 276 9.67 28.01 11.47
CA VAL A 276 9.98 26.94 10.52
C VAL A 276 9.27 27.20 9.20
N VAL A 277 7.94 27.38 9.24
CA VAL A 277 7.13 27.61 8.03
C VAL A 277 7.56 28.90 7.32
N SER A 278 7.79 29.98 8.07
CA SER A 278 8.27 31.23 7.49
C SER A 278 9.67 31.09 6.87
N THR A 279 10.50 30.20 7.39
CA THR A 279 11.84 29.93 6.86
C THR A 279 11.79 29.13 5.55
N TYR A 280 10.92 28.12 5.44
CA TYR A 280 10.66 27.43 4.16
C TYR A 280 10.26 28.41 3.06
N GLN A 281 9.33 29.32 3.35
CA GLN A 281 8.90 30.35 2.41
C GLN A 281 10.04 31.29 2.00
N LYS A 282 10.79 31.83 2.97
CA LYS A 282 11.96 32.70 2.70
C LYS A 282 13.01 32.00 1.83
N GLN A 283 13.19 30.70 2.02
CA GLN A 283 14.17 29.89 1.28
C GLN A 283 13.63 29.32 -0.05
N GLN A 284 12.36 29.61 -0.39
CA GLN A 284 11.69 29.14 -1.60
C GLN A 284 11.73 27.61 -1.75
N ILE A 285 11.54 26.92 -0.62
CA ILE A 285 11.36 25.46 -0.58
C ILE A 285 9.85 25.22 -0.44
N PRO A 286 9.22 24.49 -1.38
CA PRO A 286 7.80 24.18 -1.27
C PRO A 286 7.45 23.44 0.03
N LEU A 287 6.28 23.71 0.59
CA LEU A 287 5.81 23.10 1.84
C LEU A 287 4.28 23.04 1.86
N ASP A 288 3.74 21.86 2.15
CA ASP A 288 2.29 21.62 2.21
C ASP A 288 1.80 21.21 3.59
N GLY A 289 2.64 20.59 4.43
CA GLY A 289 2.24 20.12 5.74
C GLY A 289 3.31 20.30 6.79
N ILE A 290 2.89 20.55 8.03
CA ILE A 290 3.71 20.44 9.23
C ILE A 290 3.07 19.45 10.20
N VAL A 291 3.89 18.55 10.75
CA VAL A 291 3.44 17.54 11.71
C VAL A 291 3.91 17.95 13.10
N LEU A 292 2.97 18.03 14.05
CA LEU A 292 3.28 18.24 15.45
C LEU A 292 3.28 16.89 16.17
N ASP A 293 4.46 16.51 16.62
CA ASP A 293 4.71 15.36 17.49
C ASP A 293 4.22 15.67 18.93
N LEU A 294 4.46 14.76 19.87
CA LEU A 294 3.88 14.64 21.20
C LEU A 294 3.93 15.91 22.07
N PHE A 295 4.78 16.87 21.72
CA PHE A 295 4.92 18.13 22.46
C PHE A 295 3.70 19.05 22.33
N TRP A 296 2.78 18.78 21.39
CA TRP A 296 1.54 19.56 21.28
C TRP A 296 0.60 19.36 22.47
N PHE A 297 0.69 18.22 23.18
CA PHE A 297 -0.14 17.89 24.35
C PHE A 297 0.63 17.81 25.68
N GLY A 298 1.92 18.16 25.69
CA GLY A 298 2.72 18.22 26.91
C GLY A 298 4.17 18.66 26.70
N PRO A 299 4.85 19.18 27.73
CA PRO A 299 6.21 19.71 27.60
C PRO A 299 7.31 18.64 27.50
N ASP A 300 7.03 17.39 27.91
CA ASP A 300 8.00 16.29 27.96
C ASP A 300 7.51 15.05 27.22
N VAL A 301 8.46 14.20 26.82
CA VAL A 301 8.17 12.91 26.19
C VAL A 301 7.34 12.00 27.11
N LYS A 302 7.56 12.06 28.43
CA LYS A 302 6.90 11.15 29.40
C LYS A 302 5.87 11.89 30.23
N GLY A 303 4.81 11.18 30.64
CA GLY A 303 3.82 11.68 31.59
C GLY A 303 2.66 12.48 31.00
N TYR A 304 2.61 12.70 29.68
CA TYR A 304 1.57 13.53 29.06
C TYR A 304 0.73 12.82 27.98
N MET A 305 1.15 11.62 27.56
CA MET A 305 0.43 10.82 26.56
C MET A 305 -0.99 10.47 27.04
N GLY A 306 -1.98 10.77 26.20
CA GLY A 306 -3.40 10.63 26.55
C GLY A 306 -4.08 11.95 26.98
N ASN A 307 -3.33 13.05 27.13
CA ASN A 307 -3.95 14.37 27.35
C ASN A 307 -4.87 14.77 26.20
N LEU A 308 -4.43 14.55 24.95
CA LEU A 308 -5.19 14.78 23.72
C LEU A 308 -5.79 16.21 23.61
N GLU A 309 -5.15 17.16 24.25
CA GLU A 309 -5.51 18.58 24.32
C GLU A 309 -4.24 19.42 24.22
N TRP A 310 -4.36 20.65 23.71
CA TRP A 310 -3.22 21.54 23.53
C TRP A 310 -2.56 21.91 24.87
N ASP A 311 -1.24 21.74 24.97
CA ASP A 311 -0.44 22.44 25.98
C ASP A 311 -0.46 23.94 25.68
N LYS A 312 -1.34 24.67 26.36
CA LYS A 312 -1.53 26.11 26.17
C LYS A 312 -0.33 26.95 26.63
N GLN A 313 0.66 26.37 27.33
CA GLN A 313 1.91 27.09 27.62
C GLN A 313 2.81 27.15 26.39
N ALA A 314 3.02 26.02 25.72
CA ALA A 314 3.80 25.93 24.48
C ALA A 314 3.04 26.45 23.25
N PHE A 315 1.72 26.22 23.21
CA PHE A 315 0.82 26.54 22.10
C PHE A 315 -0.36 27.39 22.61
N PRO A 316 -0.15 28.69 22.90
CA PRO A 316 -1.17 29.55 23.51
C PRO A 316 -2.35 29.87 22.58
N GLU A 317 -2.13 29.99 21.26
CA GLU A 317 -3.16 30.33 20.27
C GLU A 317 -3.15 29.32 19.08
N PRO A 318 -3.38 28.01 19.32
CA PRO A 318 -3.18 26.99 18.30
C PRO A 318 -4.15 27.11 17.11
N GLU A 319 -5.39 27.54 17.32
CA GLU A 319 -6.36 27.78 16.24
C GLU A 319 -5.90 28.92 15.32
N LYS A 320 -5.33 29.98 15.90
CA LYS A 320 -4.76 31.11 15.16
C LYS A 320 -3.49 30.72 14.42
N MET A 321 -2.63 29.91 15.06
CA MET A 321 -1.46 29.31 14.41
C MET A 321 -1.89 28.52 13.17
N MET A 322 -2.78 27.53 13.33
CA MET A 322 -3.24 26.67 12.23
C MET A 322 -3.90 27.49 11.11
N SER A 323 -4.75 28.47 11.44
CA SER A 323 -5.33 29.38 10.45
C SER A 323 -4.26 30.19 9.70
N GLY A 324 -3.26 30.72 10.42
CA GLY A 324 -2.11 31.42 9.84
C GLY A 324 -1.26 30.55 8.92
N LEU A 325 -1.06 29.27 9.26
CA LEU A 325 -0.39 28.29 8.41
C LEU A 325 -1.22 27.95 7.16
N LYS A 326 -2.54 27.75 7.33
CA LYS A 326 -3.46 27.47 6.23
C LYS A 326 -3.50 28.61 5.20
N ASN A 327 -3.50 29.87 5.65
CA ASN A 327 -3.39 31.05 4.78
C ASN A 327 -2.08 31.10 3.98
N LYS A 328 -1.04 30.39 4.44
CA LYS A 328 0.24 30.19 3.75
C LYS A 328 0.26 28.92 2.86
N GLY A 329 -0.86 28.20 2.79
CA GLY A 329 -1.01 26.93 2.07
C GLY A 329 -0.52 25.69 2.83
N VAL A 330 -0.15 25.83 4.11
CA VAL A 330 0.43 24.76 4.94
C VAL A 330 -0.60 24.19 5.90
N LYS A 331 -0.75 22.86 5.90
CA LYS A 331 -1.71 22.10 6.71
C LYS A 331 -1.04 21.63 8.00
N THR A 332 -1.82 21.45 9.05
CA THR A 332 -1.35 20.92 10.33
C THR A 332 -1.81 19.49 10.51
N VAL A 333 -0.88 18.62 10.89
CA VAL A 333 -1.11 17.23 11.28
C VAL A 333 -0.72 17.07 12.74
N LEU A 334 -1.55 16.39 13.55
CA LEU A 334 -1.23 16.10 14.95
C LEU A 334 -1.01 14.61 15.16
N ILE A 335 -0.04 14.27 16.01
CA ILE A 335 0.13 12.92 16.55
C ILE A 335 -0.95 12.61 17.60
N THR A 336 -1.33 11.35 17.67
CA THR A 336 -2.16 10.74 18.70
C THR A 336 -1.67 9.31 18.92
N GLU A 337 -1.85 8.79 20.13
CA GLU A 337 -1.46 7.43 20.53
C GLU A 337 -2.63 6.74 21.23
N PRO A 338 -2.66 5.40 21.25
CA PRO A 338 -3.79 4.65 21.82
C PRO A 338 -3.78 4.53 23.36
N PHE A 339 -2.76 5.07 24.01
CA PHE A 339 -2.50 4.88 25.44
C PHE A 339 -2.98 6.07 26.27
N ILE A 340 -3.56 5.79 27.43
CA ILE A 340 -3.98 6.82 28.41
C ILE A 340 -3.18 6.61 29.69
N LEU A 341 -2.26 7.55 29.99
CA LEU A 341 -1.49 7.50 31.24
C LEU A 341 -2.37 7.87 32.44
N LYS A 342 -2.11 7.22 33.58
CA LYS A 342 -2.89 7.41 34.82
C LYS A 342 -2.91 8.84 35.35
N ASN A 343 -1.88 9.61 35.04
CA ASN A 343 -1.70 10.97 35.52
C ASN A 343 -2.23 12.04 34.54
N THR A 344 -2.88 11.63 33.45
CA THR A 344 -3.49 12.54 32.47
C THR A 344 -4.92 12.90 32.87
N GLY A 345 -5.40 14.05 32.37
CA GLY A 345 -6.75 14.52 32.66
C GLY A 345 -7.88 13.67 32.06
N LYS A 346 -7.56 12.72 31.15
CA LYS A 346 -8.52 11.85 30.47
C LYS A 346 -8.69 10.48 31.13
N TYR A 347 -7.81 10.13 32.08
CA TYR A 347 -7.81 8.79 32.68
C TYR A 347 -9.10 8.47 33.43
N ASP A 348 -9.54 9.35 34.34
CA ASP A 348 -10.75 9.14 35.14
C ASP A 348 -11.99 9.07 34.23
N GLU A 349 -12.07 9.93 33.21
CA GLU A 349 -13.13 9.92 32.20
C GLU A 349 -13.21 8.57 31.47
N CYS A 350 -12.06 8.00 31.07
CA CYS A 350 -12.01 6.70 30.39
C CYS A 350 -12.45 5.54 31.29
N ILE A 351 -12.19 5.62 32.60
CA ILE A 351 -12.66 4.62 33.57
C ILE A 351 -14.17 4.74 33.75
N GLU A 352 -14.67 5.94 34.00
CA GLU A 352 -16.10 6.19 34.23
C GLU A 352 -16.96 5.73 33.06
N GLN A 353 -16.46 5.91 31.83
CA GLN A 353 -17.13 5.49 30.59
C GLN A 353 -16.75 4.06 30.14
N GLN A 354 -15.91 3.33 30.88
CA GLN A 354 -15.51 1.94 30.59
C GLN A 354 -14.84 1.74 29.22
N LEU A 355 -14.03 2.70 28.79
CA LEU A 355 -13.43 2.74 27.45
C LEU A 355 -12.15 1.91 27.30
N LEU A 356 -11.55 1.50 28.43
CA LEU A 356 -10.24 0.86 28.47
C LEU A 356 -10.34 -0.66 28.32
N GLY A 357 -9.23 -1.27 27.88
CA GLY A 357 -9.02 -2.72 28.01
C GLY A 357 -8.93 -3.12 29.48
N THR A 358 -9.38 -4.33 29.80
CA THR A 358 -9.56 -4.77 31.19
C THR A 358 -8.72 -6.00 31.55
N ASP A 359 -8.56 -6.28 32.83
CA ASP A 359 -8.09 -7.57 33.34
C ASP A 359 -9.22 -8.62 33.36
N SER A 360 -8.92 -9.81 33.90
CA SER A 360 -9.88 -10.90 34.04
C SER A 360 -11.02 -10.63 35.04
N LEU A 361 -10.90 -9.59 35.87
CA LEU A 361 -11.91 -9.14 36.83
C LEU A 361 -12.76 -7.97 36.29
N GLY A 362 -12.51 -7.56 35.04
CA GLY A 362 -13.20 -6.44 34.39
C GLY A 362 -12.73 -5.06 34.87
N GLN A 363 -11.60 -4.97 35.59
CA GLN A 363 -11.00 -3.69 35.98
C GLN A 363 -10.07 -3.18 34.89
N PRO A 364 -9.87 -1.86 34.73
CA PRO A 364 -8.90 -1.31 33.78
C PRO A 364 -7.51 -1.97 33.93
N PHE A 365 -6.94 -2.46 32.83
CA PHE A 365 -5.66 -3.14 32.83
C PHE A 365 -4.51 -2.12 32.89
N VAL A 366 -3.92 -1.96 34.07
CA VAL A 366 -2.87 -0.97 34.36
C VAL A 366 -1.48 -1.63 34.35
N TYR A 367 -0.52 -1.03 33.63
CA TYR A 367 0.85 -1.53 33.52
C TYR A 367 1.87 -0.40 33.28
N ASP A 368 3.15 -0.68 33.48
CA ASP A 368 4.22 0.29 33.22
C ASP A 368 4.72 0.19 31.77
N PHE A 369 4.91 1.35 31.14
CA PHE A 369 5.42 1.50 29.78
C PHE A 369 6.48 2.61 29.73
N TYR A 370 7.14 2.80 28.57
CA TYR A 370 8.22 3.78 28.42
C TYR A 370 7.80 5.21 28.81
N PHE A 371 6.57 5.60 28.45
CA PHE A 371 6.01 6.94 28.67
C PHE A 371 5.41 7.16 30.07
N GLY A 372 5.19 6.10 30.85
CA GLY A 372 4.62 6.14 32.19
C GLY A 372 3.72 4.94 32.51
N THR A 373 3.11 4.94 33.69
CA THR A 373 2.08 3.96 34.06
C THR A 373 0.80 4.22 33.26
N THR A 374 0.37 3.24 32.50
CA THR A 374 -0.55 3.39 31.38
C THR A 374 -1.73 2.42 31.43
N THR A 375 -2.70 2.72 30.58
CA THR A 375 -3.79 1.86 30.13
C THR A 375 -3.92 1.97 28.61
N LEU A 376 -4.61 1.02 27.98
CA LEU A 376 -4.86 1.01 26.54
C LEU A 376 -6.35 1.20 26.28
N LEU A 377 -6.70 2.07 25.32
CA LEU A 377 -8.08 2.18 24.84
C LEU A 377 -8.53 0.85 24.23
N ASP A 378 -9.75 0.42 24.54
CA ASP A 378 -10.35 -0.73 23.86
C ASP A 378 -10.99 -0.27 22.55
N ILE A 379 -10.17 -0.13 21.50
CA ILE A 379 -10.63 0.37 20.19
C ILE A 379 -11.72 -0.48 19.54
N PHE A 380 -11.97 -1.70 20.02
CA PHE A 380 -13.01 -2.57 19.48
C PHE A 380 -14.41 -2.24 20.01
N LYS A 381 -14.52 -1.46 21.10
CA LYS A 381 -15.81 -0.98 21.64
C LYS A 381 -16.35 0.19 20.82
N PRO A 382 -17.62 0.15 20.37
CA PRO A 382 -18.26 1.28 19.71
C PRO A 382 -18.19 2.58 20.52
N GLU A 383 -18.35 2.51 21.84
CA GLU A 383 -18.30 3.65 22.76
C GLU A 383 -16.90 4.29 22.78
N THR A 384 -15.84 3.47 22.78
CA THR A 384 -14.46 3.96 22.68
C THR A 384 -14.17 4.57 21.31
N GLN A 385 -14.72 4.00 20.23
CA GLN A 385 -14.59 4.55 18.88
C GLN A 385 -15.26 5.93 18.78
N GLU A 386 -16.46 6.08 19.33
CA GLU A 386 -17.20 7.34 19.39
C GLU A 386 -16.45 8.39 20.22
N TRP A 387 -16.04 8.03 21.44
CA TRP A 387 -15.29 8.92 22.32
C TRP A 387 -13.99 9.42 21.69
N PHE A 388 -13.22 8.51 21.07
CA PHE A 388 -11.96 8.90 20.45
C PHE A 388 -12.21 9.74 19.19
N TRP A 389 -13.25 9.42 18.41
CA TRP A 389 -13.66 10.24 17.27
C TRP A 389 -14.05 11.66 17.69
N ASP A 390 -14.74 11.85 18.81
CA ASP A 390 -15.12 13.20 19.26
C ASP A 390 -13.91 14.10 19.52
N ILE A 391 -12.80 13.53 20.01
CA ILE A 391 -11.51 14.21 20.15
C ILE A 391 -10.97 14.62 18.77
N TYR A 392 -10.93 13.68 17.82
CA TYR A 392 -10.50 13.96 16.45
C TYR A 392 -11.38 15.01 15.77
N LYS A 393 -12.70 14.91 15.91
CA LYS A 393 -13.69 15.83 15.36
C LYS A 393 -13.49 17.24 15.91
N LYS A 394 -13.35 17.39 17.23
CA LYS A 394 -13.11 18.67 17.89
C LYS A 394 -11.90 19.39 17.28
N HIS A 395 -10.76 18.72 17.20
CA HIS A 395 -9.54 19.34 16.69
C HIS A 395 -9.54 19.52 15.16
N THR A 396 -10.23 18.65 14.42
CA THR A 396 -10.46 18.84 12.97
C THR A 396 -11.29 20.09 12.70
N LEU A 397 -12.33 20.34 13.51
CA LEU A 397 -13.11 21.59 13.44
C LEU A 397 -12.27 22.83 13.81
N SER A 398 -11.29 22.68 14.70
CA SER A 398 -10.36 23.74 15.09
C SER A 398 -9.28 24.06 14.04
N GLY A 399 -9.07 23.21 13.03
CA GLY A 399 -8.17 23.47 11.91
C GLY A 399 -7.13 22.39 11.59
N VAL A 400 -7.14 21.25 12.29
CA VAL A 400 -6.31 20.08 11.92
C VAL A 400 -6.81 19.50 10.60
N GLU A 401 -5.90 19.18 9.68
CA GLU A 401 -6.23 18.67 8.34
C GLU A 401 -5.70 17.24 8.09
N GLY A 402 -5.00 16.65 9.06
CA GLY A 402 -4.58 15.25 9.01
C GLY A 402 -4.22 14.70 10.39
N TRP A 403 -4.22 13.38 10.51
CA TRP A 403 -4.01 12.67 11.77
C TRP A 403 -2.88 11.67 11.65
N TRP A 404 -1.99 11.70 12.64
CA TRP A 404 -0.91 10.73 12.80
C TRP A 404 -1.23 9.85 14.01
N GLY A 405 -1.51 8.57 13.78
CA GLY A 405 -1.67 7.57 14.82
C GLY A 405 -0.38 6.78 14.99
N ASP A 406 0.34 7.00 16.09
CA ASP A 406 1.58 6.29 16.39
C ASP A 406 1.37 5.19 17.44
N LEU A 407 2.32 4.26 17.53
CA LEU A 407 2.36 3.16 18.49
C LEU A 407 1.17 2.20 18.40
N GLY A 408 0.56 2.09 17.21
CA GLY A 408 -0.67 1.35 16.96
C GLY A 408 -0.51 -0.17 16.84
N GLU A 409 0.70 -0.72 17.03
CA GLU A 409 0.94 -2.16 16.94
C GLU A 409 -0.06 -2.99 17.78
N PRO A 410 -0.41 -2.64 19.03
CA PRO A 410 0.13 -1.61 19.95
C PRO A 410 1.54 -1.92 20.47
N GLU A 411 2.39 -0.90 20.63
CA GLU A 411 3.83 -1.10 20.91
C GLU A 411 4.11 -1.93 22.19
N LEU A 412 3.25 -1.80 23.20
CA LEU A 412 3.18 -2.71 24.32
C LEU A 412 1.74 -3.19 24.52
N HIS A 413 1.52 -4.49 24.36
CA HIS A 413 0.20 -5.12 24.43
C HIS A 413 0.26 -6.42 25.26
N PRO A 414 0.09 -6.35 26.60
CA PRO A 414 0.19 -7.51 27.49
C PRO A 414 -0.85 -8.60 27.17
N SER A 415 -0.43 -9.87 27.13
CA SER A 415 -1.29 -11.00 26.77
C SER A 415 -2.49 -11.22 27.70
N GLU A 416 -2.38 -10.72 28.94
CA GLU A 416 -3.42 -10.76 29.97
C GLU A 416 -4.47 -9.64 29.82
N LEU A 417 -4.28 -8.69 28.91
CA LEU A 417 -5.27 -7.64 28.63
C LEU A 417 -6.44 -8.21 27.82
N HIS A 418 -7.66 -7.85 28.21
CA HIS A 418 -8.90 -8.22 27.54
C HIS A 418 -9.51 -7.00 26.83
N HIS A 419 -9.75 -7.15 25.53
CA HIS A 419 -10.65 -6.32 24.74
C HIS A 419 -12.04 -6.95 24.68
N VAL A 420 -13.06 -6.18 24.28
CA VAL A 420 -14.41 -6.69 24.03
C VAL A 420 -14.43 -7.81 22.98
N ASN A 421 -13.50 -7.78 22.02
CA ASN A 421 -13.35 -8.80 20.97
C ASN A 421 -12.41 -9.96 21.33
N GLY A 422 -11.86 -9.99 22.55
CA GLY A 422 -11.00 -11.08 23.02
C GLY A 422 -9.71 -10.61 23.69
N LYS A 423 -8.88 -11.56 24.11
CA LYS A 423 -7.56 -11.25 24.69
C LYS A 423 -6.66 -10.56 23.66
N ALA A 424 -5.71 -9.77 24.14
CA ALA A 424 -4.69 -9.07 23.38
C ALA A 424 -4.11 -9.92 22.22
N ASP A 425 -3.61 -11.12 22.54
CA ASP A 425 -3.01 -12.04 21.56
C ASP A 425 -3.94 -12.46 20.43
N LEU A 426 -5.27 -12.37 20.59
CA LEU A 426 -6.26 -12.78 19.58
C LEU A 426 -6.66 -11.65 18.63
N VAL A 427 -6.42 -10.40 19.02
CA VAL A 427 -6.85 -9.20 18.27
C VAL A 427 -5.68 -8.26 17.94
N HIS A 428 -4.45 -8.61 18.35
CA HIS A 428 -3.28 -7.74 18.30
C HIS A 428 -3.09 -7.07 16.94
N ASN A 429 -3.04 -7.84 15.85
CA ASN A 429 -2.78 -7.29 14.53
C ASN A 429 -3.98 -6.52 13.93
N ALA A 430 -5.16 -6.54 14.58
CA ALA A 430 -6.33 -5.78 14.17
C ALA A 430 -6.42 -4.39 14.83
N TYR A 431 -5.61 -4.11 15.86
CA TYR A 431 -5.78 -2.89 16.66
C TYR A 431 -5.65 -1.61 15.80
N GLY A 432 -4.51 -1.44 15.12
CA GLY A 432 -4.29 -0.28 14.23
C GLY A 432 -5.25 -0.24 13.04
N HIS A 433 -5.76 -1.39 12.62
CA HIS A 433 -6.76 -1.50 11.56
C HIS A 433 -8.11 -0.91 11.99
N GLU A 434 -8.60 -1.29 13.17
CA GLU A 434 -9.85 -0.78 13.74
C GLU A 434 -9.73 0.69 14.16
N TRP A 435 -8.54 1.11 14.59
CA TRP A 435 -8.26 2.52 14.83
C TRP A 435 -8.35 3.36 13.56
N ALA A 436 -7.73 2.92 12.45
CA ALA A 436 -7.88 3.60 11.16
C ALA A 436 -9.33 3.62 10.69
N ARG A 437 -10.07 2.52 10.86
CA ARG A 437 -11.50 2.43 10.55
C ARG A 437 -12.30 3.47 11.33
N THR A 438 -11.98 3.67 12.61
CA THR A 438 -12.65 4.66 13.47
C THR A 438 -12.51 6.07 12.91
N ILE A 439 -11.29 6.49 12.57
CA ILE A 439 -11.05 7.82 12.01
C ILE A 439 -11.71 7.94 10.63
N PHE A 440 -11.56 6.94 9.76
CA PHE A 440 -12.14 6.97 8.42
C PHE A 440 -13.66 7.08 8.43
N ASN A 441 -14.34 6.31 9.28
CA ASN A 441 -15.79 6.36 9.45
C ASN A 441 -16.23 7.72 10.00
N GLY A 442 -15.50 8.26 10.97
CA GLY A 442 -15.73 9.60 11.50
C GLY A 442 -15.70 10.67 10.40
N PHE A 443 -14.65 10.67 9.57
CA PHE A 443 -14.56 11.57 8.41
C PHE A 443 -15.70 11.37 7.41
N THR A 444 -16.05 10.12 7.13
CA THR A 444 -17.15 9.80 6.22
C THR A 444 -18.48 10.38 6.72
N ASN A 445 -18.73 10.35 8.02
CA ASN A 445 -19.97 10.82 8.63
C ASN A 445 -20.02 12.35 8.79
N ASP A 446 -18.96 12.96 9.35
CA ASP A 446 -18.98 14.38 9.74
C ASP A 446 -18.30 15.30 8.72
N PHE A 447 -17.41 14.77 7.87
CA PHE A 447 -16.67 15.53 6.87
C PHE A 447 -16.75 14.89 5.46
N PRO A 448 -17.94 14.51 4.95
CA PRO A 448 -18.08 13.64 3.77
C PRO A 448 -17.45 14.20 2.48
N LYS A 449 -17.21 15.52 2.42
CA LYS A 449 -16.57 16.20 1.28
C LYS A 449 -15.04 16.24 1.37
N LYS A 450 -14.45 15.89 2.50
CA LYS A 450 -13.00 15.91 2.73
C LYS A 450 -12.41 14.51 2.55
N ARG A 451 -11.23 14.44 1.93
CA ARG A 451 -10.40 13.24 1.94
C ARG A 451 -9.57 13.21 3.23
N PRO A 452 -9.65 12.15 4.04
CA PRO A 452 -8.85 12.05 5.26
C PRO A 452 -7.36 11.83 4.95
N VAL A 453 -6.50 12.29 5.86
CA VAL A 453 -5.08 11.89 5.93
C VAL A 453 -4.90 11.13 7.24
N ILE A 454 -4.67 9.83 7.15
CA ILE A 454 -4.53 8.91 8.29
C ILE A 454 -3.14 8.27 8.19
N LEU A 455 -2.14 8.89 8.80
CA LEU A 455 -0.78 8.40 8.88
C LEU A 455 -0.69 7.41 10.06
N MET A 456 -0.45 6.11 9.83
CA MET A 456 -0.42 5.11 10.91
C MET A 456 0.67 4.06 10.71
N ARG A 457 1.31 3.62 11.81
CA ARG A 457 2.51 2.76 11.77
C ARG A 457 2.20 1.30 11.47
N SER A 458 1.00 0.86 11.82
CA SER A 458 0.60 -0.54 11.76
C SER A 458 -0.90 -0.69 11.51
N GLY A 459 -1.29 -1.89 11.09
CA GLY A 459 -2.68 -2.26 10.79
C GLY A 459 -2.78 -3.73 10.39
N PHE A 460 -3.70 -4.03 9.48
CA PHE A 460 -3.92 -5.36 8.93
C PHE A 460 -4.14 -5.31 7.40
N ALA A 461 -4.20 -6.48 6.76
CA ALA A 461 -4.63 -6.59 5.38
C ALA A 461 -5.97 -5.87 5.19
N GLY A 462 -6.09 -5.06 4.14
CA GLY A 462 -7.29 -4.28 3.87
C GLY A 462 -7.36 -2.90 4.56
N SER A 463 -6.44 -2.54 5.46
CA SER A 463 -6.40 -1.18 6.05
C SER A 463 -6.29 -0.06 5.01
N GLN A 464 -5.79 -0.35 3.80
CA GLN A 464 -5.72 0.63 2.74
C GLN A 464 -7.09 1.22 2.39
N ARG A 465 -8.18 0.46 2.53
CA ARG A 465 -9.55 0.95 2.25
C ARG A 465 -9.99 2.08 3.18
N TYR A 466 -9.34 2.21 4.34
CA TYR A 466 -9.55 3.30 5.29
C TYR A 466 -8.63 4.50 5.03
N GLY A 467 -7.94 4.54 3.89
CA GLY A 467 -7.03 5.63 3.55
C GLY A 467 -5.75 5.67 4.38
N MET A 468 -5.38 4.55 5.03
CA MET A 468 -4.17 4.45 5.83
C MET A 468 -2.93 4.73 4.97
N ILE A 469 -2.08 5.63 5.43
CA ILE A 469 -0.78 5.97 4.86
C ILE A 469 0.28 5.44 5.83
N PRO A 470 0.90 4.28 5.57
CA PRO A 470 1.92 3.76 6.48
C PRO A 470 3.30 4.36 6.21
N TRP A 471 4.15 4.33 7.24
CA TRP A 471 5.59 4.58 7.10
C TRP A 471 6.37 3.45 7.77
N SER A 472 7.64 3.32 7.42
CA SER A 472 8.50 2.22 7.83
C SER A 472 9.05 2.34 9.26
N GLY A 473 8.38 3.08 10.13
CA GLY A 473 8.76 3.30 11.53
C GLY A 473 10.14 3.94 11.74
N ASP A 474 10.70 3.68 12.93
CA ASP A 474 11.84 4.37 13.52
C ASP A 474 13.19 3.87 12.96
N VAL A 475 13.39 4.07 11.66
CA VAL A 475 14.60 3.66 10.95
C VAL A 475 15.85 4.35 11.49
N SER A 476 16.96 3.63 11.56
CA SER A 476 18.26 4.23 11.88
C SER A 476 18.67 5.31 10.87
N ARG A 477 19.35 6.33 11.37
CA ARG A 477 19.98 7.36 10.54
C ARG A 477 21.32 6.87 10.01
N THR A 478 21.30 5.83 9.18
CA THR A 478 22.51 5.28 8.55
C THR A 478 22.27 4.90 7.09
N TRP A 479 23.34 4.62 6.35
CA TRP A 479 23.22 4.01 5.02
C TRP A 479 22.58 2.63 5.09
N GLY A 480 22.80 1.90 6.19
CA GLY A 480 22.12 0.64 6.49
C GLY A 480 20.60 0.82 6.66
N GLY A 481 20.16 1.96 7.22
CA GLY A 481 18.75 2.35 7.30
C GLY A 481 18.14 2.77 5.96
N LEU A 482 18.89 3.47 5.10
CA LEU A 482 18.40 3.87 3.76
C LEU A 482 18.28 2.68 2.79
N LYS A 483 19.25 1.76 2.80
CA LYS A 483 19.34 0.63 1.85
C LYS A 483 18.07 -0.22 1.72
N PRO A 484 17.37 -0.61 2.80
CA PRO A 484 16.17 -1.46 2.72
C PRO A 484 14.88 -0.72 2.35
N GLN A 485 14.87 0.61 2.25
CA GLN A 485 13.61 1.35 2.06
C GLN A 485 12.92 1.02 0.73
N VAL A 486 13.68 0.69 -0.32
CA VAL A 486 13.11 0.17 -1.57
C VAL A 486 12.44 -1.19 -1.36
N GLU A 487 13.11 -2.13 -0.67
CA GLU A 487 12.54 -3.45 -0.37
C GLU A 487 11.21 -3.32 0.40
N ILE A 488 11.20 -2.50 1.45
CA ILE A 488 10.03 -2.29 2.31
C ILE A 488 8.87 -1.69 1.51
N SER A 489 9.11 -0.59 0.78
CA SER A 489 8.04 0.07 0.01
C SER A 489 7.49 -0.82 -1.11
N LEU A 490 8.35 -1.60 -1.79
CA LEU A 490 7.91 -2.55 -2.81
C LEU A 490 7.04 -3.66 -2.23
N GLN A 491 7.47 -4.27 -1.11
CA GLN A 491 6.73 -5.34 -0.46
C GLN A 491 5.36 -4.87 0.02
N MET A 492 5.30 -3.70 0.66
CA MET A 492 4.05 -3.16 1.19
C MET A 492 3.11 -2.69 0.06
N GLY A 493 3.66 -2.10 -1.00
CA GLY A 493 2.89 -1.70 -2.18
C GLY A 493 2.20 -2.88 -2.86
N LEU A 494 2.90 -4.01 -3.04
CA LEU A 494 2.32 -5.24 -3.58
C LEU A 494 1.19 -5.82 -2.71
N GLN A 495 1.14 -5.48 -1.42
CA GLN A 495 0.13 -5.95 -0.46
C GLN A 495 -0.99 -4.91 -0.24
N GLY A 496 -1.16 -3.96 -1.17
CA GLY A 496 -2.23 -2.96 -1.18
C GLY A 496 -1.90 -1.64 -0.47
N LEU A 497 -0.75 -1.53 0.20
CA LEU A 497 -0.35 -0.33 0.95
C LEU A 497 0.55 0.57 0.11
N ALA A 498 0.00 1.11 -0.98
CA ALA A 498 0.74 1.84 -2.01
C ALA A 498 1.37 3.16 -1.55
N TYR A 499 0.99 3.68 -0.37
CA TYR A 499 1.57 4.89 0.22
C TYR A 499 2.68 4.64 1.25
N MET A 500 3.22 3.41 1.33
CA MET A 500 4.36 3.10 2.20
C MET A 500 5.58 3.98 1.87
N HIS A 501 6.10 4.67 2.89
CA HIS A 501 7.25 5.56 2.78
C HIS A 501 8.18 5.45 3.99
N SER A 502 9.31 6.14 3.94
CA SER A 502 10.29 6.19 5.04
C SER A 502 10.37 7.60 5.63
N ASP A 503 10.84 7.72 6.86
CA ASP A 503 11.32 8.99 7.42
C ASP A 503 12.52 9.50 6.62
N LEU A 504 12.30 10.50 5.75
CA LEU A 504 13.34 10.98 4.84
C LEU A 504 14.47 11.66 5.62
N GLY A 505 15.68 11.12 5.50
CA GLY A 505 16.87 11.54 6.24
C GLY A 505 17.20 10.66 7.46
N GLY A 506 16.36 9.67 7.77
CA GLY A 506 16.54 8.72 8.87
C GLY A 506 16.15 9.31 10.22
N PHE A 507 15.58 8.46 11.09
CA PHE A 507 14.95 8.87 12.35
C PHE A 507 15.87 8.73 13.56
N ALA A 508 16.31 7.51 13.85
CA ALA A 508 16.97 7.14 15.09
C ALA A 508 18.48 7.43 15.05
N GLY A 509 18.97 8.10 16.08
CA GLY A 509 20.39 8.40 16.27
C GLY A 509 20.83 9.77 15.74
N ASP A 510 22.04 10.16 16.13
CA ASP A 510 22.61 11.50 15.96
C ASP A 510 23.60 11.59 14.77
N TYR A 511 23.69 10.56 13.94
CA TYR A 511 24.62 10.53 12.80
C TYR A 511 24.28 11.60 11.75
N LYS A 512 25.00 12.72 11.80
CA LYS A 512 24.79 13.86 10.90
C LYS A 512 25.70 13.77 9.68
N ASP A 513 25.17 13.25 8.57
CA ASP A 513 25.89 13.14 7.30
C ASP A 513 25.09 13.76 6.15
N ALA A 514 25.68 14.79 5.53
CA ALA A 514 25.05 15.55 4.46
C ALA A 514 24.85 14.75 3.17
N GLU A 515 25.72 13.77 2.91
CA GLU A 515 25.61 12.91 1.73
C GLU A 515 24.43 11.96 1.87
N LEU A 516 24.35 11.24 2.99
CA LEU A 516 23.24 10.37 3.35
C LEU A 516 21.91 11.13 3.29
N TYR A 517 21.83 12.28 3.95
CA TYR A 517 20.63 13.12 3.94
C TYR A 517 20.23 13.53 2.52
N THR A 518 21.18 13.98 1.71
CA THR A 518 20.93 14.35 0.31
C THR A 518 20.41 13.16 -0.50
N ARG A 519 21.04 11.97 -0.39
CA ARG A 519 20.61 10.76 -1.11
C ARG A 519 19.21 10.32 -0.71
N TRP A 520 18.89 10.40 0.59
CA TRP A 520 17.57 10.04 1.08
C TRP A 520 16.48 10.98 0.55
N LEU A 521 16.73 12.30 0.49
CA LEU A 521 15.78 13.26 -0.08
C LEU A 521 15.65 13.14 -1.60
N GLN A 522 16.73 12.75 -2.30
CA GLN A 522 16.68 12.45 -3.74
C GLN A 522 15.77 11.24 -4.01
N TYR A 523 15.95 10.15 -3.25
CA TYR A 523 15.04 9.01 -3.23
C TYR A 523 13.59 9.45 -2.90
N GLY A 524 13.45 10.32 -1.91
CA GLY A 524 12.19 10.90 -1.45
C GLY A 524 11.31 11.46 -2.57
N VAL A 525 11.89 11.99 -3.65
CA VAL A 525 11.10 12.50 -4.78
C VAL A 525 10.30 11.40 -5.47
N PHE A 526 10.87 10.19 -5.54
CA PHE A 526 10.35 9.05 -6.30
C PHE A 526 9.83 7.93 -5.39
N GLN A 527 9.21 8.29 -4.28
CA GLN A 527 8.48 7.36 -3.40
C GLN A 527 7.15 8.01 -2.98
N PRO A 528 6.19 7.28 -2.40
CA PRO A 528 4.81 7.76 -2.28
C PRO A 528 4.59 9.06 -1.51
N VAL A 529 5.23 9.29 -0.36
CA VAL A 529 4.95 10.44 0.53
C VAL A 529 6.23 11.16 0.93
N PHE A 530 6.39 12.43 0.53
CA PHE A 530 7.61 13.19 0.86
C PHE A 530 7.51 13.78 2.27
N ARG A 531 7.88 13.00 3.28
CA ARG A 531 7.88 13.42 4.68
C ARG A 531 9.29 13.31 5.28
N THR A 532 9.84 14.45 5.66
CA THR A 532 11.06 14.50 6.49
C THR A 532 10.66 14.34 7.95
N HIS A 533 11.36 13.50 8.71
CA HIS A 533 11.08 13.28 10.13
C HIS A 533 12.29 12.66 10.82
N ALA A 534 12.52 13.05 12.08
CA ALA A 534 13.56 12.48 12.91
C ALA A 534 13.54 12.97 14.37
N GLN A 535 14.33 12.31 15.22
CA GLN A 535 14.75 12.82 16.52
C GLN A 535 15.46 14.17 16.41
N SER A 536 15.26 15.02 17.43
CA SER A 536 15.70 16.42 17.45
C SER A 536 17.21 16.65 17.34
N ASP A 537 18.06 15.66 17.60
CA ASP A 537 19.53 15.82 17.64
C ASP A 537 20.13 16.22 16.29
N VAL A 538 19.54 15.75 15.18
CA VAL A 538 19.87 16.30 13.85
C VAL A 538 18.60 16.66 13.07
N PRO A 539 18.57 17.87 12.49
CA PRO A 539 17.34 18.42 11.93
C PRO A 539 16.92 17.67 10.66
N PRO A 540 15.68 17.16 10.61
CA PRO A 540 15.15 16.54 9.40
C PRO A 540 14.84 17.55 8.29
N GLU A 541 14.65 18.83 8.61
CA GLU A 541 14.25 19.84 7.63
C GLU A 541 15.44 20.36 6.82
N PRO A 542 15.32 20.44 5.47
CA PRO A 542 16.41 20.90 4.61
C PRO A 542 16.79 22.36 4.87
N ILE A 543 15.91 23.15 5.51
CA ILE A 543 16.15 24.55 5.85
C ILE A 543 17.30 24.75 6.84
N TYR A 544 17.70 23.73 7.60
CA TYR A 544 18.77 23.78 8.60
C TYR A 544 20.10 23.20 8.14
N TRP A 545 20.16 22.65 6.93
CA TRP A 545 21.39 22.11 6.36
C TRP A 545 22.25 23.19 5.69
N ASP A 546 23.50 22.84 5.38
CA ASP A 546 24.43 23.73 4.68
C ASP A 546 23.89 24.12 3.29
N LYS A 547 24.49 25.17 2.70
CA LYS A 547 24.02 25.77 1.45
C LYS A 547 23.94 24.76 0.29
N LYS A 548 24.89 23.82 0.20
CA LYS A 548 24.94 22.86 -0.91
C LYS A 548 23.82 21.84 -0.76
N THR A 549 23.75 21.17 0.39
CA THR A 549 22.72 20.18 0.72
C THR A 549 21.32 20.74 0.54
N LYS A 550 21.07 21.91 1.13
CA LYS A 550 19.80 22.64 1.01
C LYS A 550 19.44 22.97 -0.43
N SER A 551 20.41 23.40 -1.24
CA SER A 551 20.14 23.76 -2.63
C SER A 551 19.74 22.53 -3.46
N ILE A 552 20.40 21.39 -3.24
CA ILE A 552 20.05 20.13 -3.92
C ILE A 552 18.67 19.66 -3.47
N ALA A 553 18.42 19.61 -2.16
CA ALA A 553 17.12 19.24 -1.60
C ALA A 553 15.98 20.09 -2.17
N ARG A 554 16.16 21.42 -2.24
CA ARG A 554 15.18 22.34 -2.82
C ARG A 554 14.85 22.04 -4.28
N GLU A 555 15.84 21.73 -5.12
CA GLU A 555 15.61 21.45 -6.54
C GLU A 555 14.93 20.09 -6.75
N PHE A 556 15.23 19.09 -5.90
CA PHE A 556 14.52 17.82 -5.88
C PHE A 556 13.08 17.97 -5.38
N ILE A 557 12.84 18.74 -4.32
CA ILE A 557 11.47 19.05 -3.87
C ILE A 557 10.70 19.75 -4.99
N LYS A 558 11.28 20.74 -5.67
CA LYS A 558 10.63 21.37 -6.83
C LYS A 558 10.41 20.39 -7.98
N LEU A 559 11.29 19.42 -8.22
CA LEU A 559 11.08 18.36 -9.21
C LEU A 559 9.82 17.56 -8.88
N ARG A 560 9.62 17.16 -7.61
CA ARG A 560 8.39 16.50 -7.18
C ARG A 560 7.14 17.32 -7.50
N TYR A 561 7.18 18.62 -7.25
CA TYR A 561 6.06 19.53 -7.53
C TYR A 561 5.80 19.72 -9.03
N ARG A 562 6.85 19.71 -9.86
CA ARG A 562 6.68 19.70 -11.33
C ARG A 562 6.01 18.41 -11.80
N LEU A 563 6.34 17.29 -11.18
CA LEU A 563 5.81 15.95 -11.47
C LEU A 563 4.43 15.68 -10.86
N THR A 564 3.79 16.64 -10.19
CA THR A 564 2.47 16.44 -9.58
C THR A 564 1.43 15.83 -10.54
N PRO A 565 1.30 16.23 -11.83
CA PRO A 565 0.33 15.60 -12.72
C PRO A 565 0.59 14.10 -12.95
N TYR A 566 1.87 13.72 -13.07
CA TYR A 566 2.27 12.32 -13.21
C TYR A 566 2.00 11.53 -11.92
N LEU A 567 2.41 12.06 -10.77
CA LEU A 567 2.17 11.46 -9.46
C LEU A 567 0.68 11.28 -9.17
N TYR A 568 -0.12 12.30 -9.48
CA TYR A 568 -1.54 12.29 -9.21
C TYR A 568 -2.32 11.32 -10.10
N THR A 569 -1.81 11.07 -11.30
CA THR A 569 -2.34 10.02 -12.18
C THR A 569 -2.09 8.63 -11.60
N MET A 570 -0.92 8.36 -11.04
CA MET A 570 -0.67 7.08 -10.35
C MET A 570 -1.54 6.90 -9.09
N VAL A 571 -1.82 7.98 -8.37
CA VAL A 571 -2.75 7.96 -7.23
C VAL A 571 -4.16 7.55 -7.67
N TYR A 572 -4.61 8.04 -8.84
CA TYR A 572 -5.87 7.61 -9.44
C TYR A 572 -5.85 6.13 -9.85
N GLU A 573 -4.74 5.64 -10.43
CA GLU A 573 -4.57 4.21 -10.77
C GLU A 573 -4.65 3.33 -9.52
N ASN A 574 -3.98 3.71 -8.44
CA ASN A 574 -4.07 3.00 -7.17
C ASN A 574 -5.50 3.00 -6.62
N ALA A 575 -6.19 4.15 -6.64
CA ALA A 575 -7.54 4.25 -6.08
C ALA A 575 -8.62 3.54 -6.90
N THR A 576 -8.34 3.22 -8.17
CA THR A 576 -9.30 2.55 -9.06
C THR A 576 -8.97 1.09 -9.34
N LYS A 577 -7.69 0.71 -9.24
CA LYS A 577 -7.19 -0.62 -9.62
C LYS A 577 -6.21 -1.24 -8.61
N GLY A 578 -5.88 -0.55 -7.51
CA GLY A 578 -4.91 -1.05 -6.53
C GLY A 578 -3.46 -1.14 -7.02
N ILE A 579 -3.13 -0.54 -8.16
CA ILE A 579 -1.77 -0.57 -8.72
C ILE A 579 -0.83 0.27 -7.84
N PRO A 580 0.27 -0.29 -7.32
CA PRO A 580 1.20 0.46 -6.47
C PRO A 580 1.95 1.54 -7.25
N LEU A 581 2.33 2.61 -6.54
CA LEU A 581 3.09 3.74 -7.11
C LEU A 581 4.55 3.35 -7.38
N MET A 582 5.18 2.66 -6.43
CA MET A 582 6.48 2.01 -6.61
C MET A 582 6.26 0.56 -7.03
N ARG A 583 6.80 0.17 -8.17
CA ARG A 583 6.56 -1.14 -8.79
C ARG A 583 7.88 -1.91 -8.93
N PRO A 584 7.98 -3.17 -8.48
CA PRO A 584 9.16 -3.99 -8.72
C PRO A 584 9.41 -4.20 -10.22
N LEU A 585 10.65 -4.47 -10.64
CA LEU A 585 10.93 -4.67 -12.07
C LEU A 585 10.20 -5.89 -12.67
N PHE A 586 10.04 -6.97 -11.89
CA PHE A 586 9.29 -8.17 -12.32
C PHE A 586 7.80 -7.88 -12.51
N TYR A 587 7.26 -6.85 -11.85
CA TYR A 587 5.83 -6.54 -11.86
C TYR A 587 5.35 -6.13 -13.25
N ALA A 588 6.16 -5.34 -13.98
CA ALA A 588 5.85 -4.93 -15.35
C ALA A 588 6.36 -5.90 -16.42
N SER A 589 7.47 -6.60 -16.17
CA SER A 589 8.10 -7.49 -17.16
C SER A 589 7.57 -8.93 -17.12
N GLY A 590 7.06 -9.39 -15.97
CA GLY A 590 6.74 -10.80 -15.73
C GLY A 590 7.98 -11.69 -15.52
N ASP A 591 9.19 -11.15 -15.61
CA ASP A 591 10.43 -11.92 -15.44
C ASP A 591 10.68 -12.23 -13.95
N THR A 592 10.46 -13.48 -13.57
CA THR A 592 10.64 -13.98 -12.21
C THR A 592 12.11 -13.96 -11.75
N SER A 593 13.09 -13.84 -12.66
CA SER A 593 14.49 -13.65 -12.32
C SER A 593 14.73 -12.32 -11.57
N LEU A 594 13.91 -11.31 -11.87
CA LEU A 594 13.98 -9.98 -11.28
C LEU A 594 13.28 -9.87 -9.91
N ILE A 595 12.65 -10.95 -9.41
CA ILE A 595 12.00 -10.94 -8.09
C ILE A 595 12.98 -10.53 -6.98
N SER A 596 14.23 -10.96 -7.03
CA SER A 596 15.23 -10.60 -6.02
C SER A 596 15.74 -9.14 -6.10
N ASN A 597 15.36 -8.38 -7.14
CA ASN A 597 15.80 -7.00 -7.28
C ASN A 597 15.09 -6.10 -6.24
N LYS A 598 15.89 -5.46 -5.41
CA LYS A 598 15.47 -4.49 -4.40
C LYS A 598 16.25 -3.17 -4.44
N ALA A 599 17.02 -2.95 -5.50
CA ALA A 599 17.88 -1.78 -5.68
C ALA A 599 17.37 -0.85 -6.81
N ASN A 600 16.53 -1.39 -7.68
CA ASN A 600 15.92 -0.71 -8.81
C ASN A 600 14.41 -0.92 -8.75
N TYR A 601 13.64 0.11 -9.06
CA TYR A 601 12.19 0.01 -9.12
C TYR A 601 11.66 0.94 -10.21
N LEU A 602 10.42 0.68 -10.63
CA LEU A 602 9.68 1.59 -11.48
C LEU A 602 8.87 2.54 -10.61
N TRP A 603 8.92 3.83 -10.93
CA TRP A 603 8.04 4.86 -10.38
C TRP A 603 6.97 5.15 -11.43
N GLY A 604 5.80 4.54 -11.23
CA GLY A 604 4.80 4.37 -12.28
C GLY A 604 5.30 3.49 -13.43
N ASP A 605 4.80 3.72 -14.64
CA ASP A 605 5.21 2.96 -15.83
C ASP A 605 6.43 3.52 -16.56
N ASN A 606 6.76 4.79 -16.30
CA ASN A 606 7.62 5.56 -17.19
C ASN A 606 8.99 5.87 -16.63
N PHE A 607 9.19 5.79 -15.30
CA PHE A 607 10.48 6.03 -14.67
C PHE A 607 11.05 4.76 -14.08
N LEU A 608 12.34 4.53 -14.29
CA LEU A 608 13.14 3.58 -13.51
C LEU A 608 14.08 4.35 -12.60
N VAL A 609 14.11 4.00 -11.33
CA VAL A 609 14.88 4.71 -10.29
C VAL A 609 15.84 3.74 -9.61
N SER A 610 17.07 4.20 -9.38
CA SER A 610 18.05 3.49 -8.56
C SER A 610 18.63 4.42 -7.50
N PRO A 611 18.16 4.34 -6.25
CA PRO A 611 18.73 5.13 -5.17
C PRO A 611 20.19 4.77 -4.92
N ILE A 612 21.01 5.79 -4.65
CA ILE A 612 22.38 5.58 -4.16
C ILE A 612 22.31 5.30 -2.67
N THR A 613 22.76 4.12 -2.27
CA THR A 613 22.64 3.62 -0.88
C THR A 613 24.00 3.34 -0.22
N GLU A 614 25.08 3.86 -0.81
CA GLU A 614 26.45 3.73 -0.29
C GLU A 614 27.18 5.07 -0.34
N LYS A 615 28.00 5.32 0.68
CA LYS A 615 28.75 6.57 0.85
C LYS A 615 29.86 6.70 -0.18
N GLY A 616 30.02 7.89 -0.75
CA GLY A 616 31.12 8.22 -1.66
C GLY A 616 31.04 7.55 -3.03
N ALA A 617 29.88 7.01 -3.41
CA ALA A 617 29.70 6.35 -4.70
C ALA A 617 30.01 7.31 -5.86
N GLN A 618 30.86 6.86 -6.78
CA GLN A 618 31.23 7.57 -8.01
C GLN A 618 30.67 6.90 -9.27
N ASN A 619 30.45 5.58 -9.21
CA ASN A 619 29.78 4.79 -10.23
C ASN A 619 28.70 3.93 -9.55
N TRP A 620 27.65 3.60 -10.29
CA TRP A 620 26.52 2.82 -9.78
C TRP A 620 25.97 1.88 -10.84
N ASN A 621 25.68 0.64 -10.44
CA ASN A 621 25.09 -0.35 -11.34
C ASN A 621 23.57 -0.24 -11.33
N VAL A 622 22.98 -0.19 -12.52
CA VAL A 622 21.53 -0.08 -12.71
C VAL A 622 21.06 -1.22 -13.60
N THR A 623 20.11 -2.00 -13.11
CA THR A 623 19.45 -3.03 -13.92
C THR A 623 18.35 -2.37 -14.75
N LEU A 624 18.47 -2.42 -16.08
CA LEU A 624 17.46 -1.93 -17.02
C LEU A 624 16.68 -3.15 -17.57
N PRO A 625 15.37 -3.27 -17.30
CA PRO A 625 14.59 -4.40 -17.80
C PRO A 625 14.48 -4.35 -19.32
N GLU A 626 14.21 -5.49 -19.92
CA GLU A 626 14.01 -5.63 -21.37
C GLU A 626 12.70 -4.98 -21.85
N GLY A 627 12.49 -4.99 -23.17
CA GLY A 627 11.25 -4.52 -23.80
C GLY A 627 11.20 -3.02 -24.09
N SER A 628 12.19 -2.22 -23.68
CA SER A 628 12.28 -0.79 -24.03
C SER A 628 13.70 -0.26 -23.96
N ASN A 629 13.96 0.82 -24.69
CA ASN A 629 15.11 1.67 -24.42
C ASN A 629 14.81 2.61 -23.24
N TRP A 630 15.87 3.06 -22.58
CA TRP A 630 15.84 3.89 -21.39
C TRP A 630 16.72 5.13 -21.58
N TYR A 631 16.20 6.30 -21.24
CA TYR A 631 16.88 7.58 -21.36
C TYR A 631 17.21 8.12 -19.97
N HIS A 632 18.48 8.34 -19.66
CA HIS A 632 18.86 8.91 -18.37
C HIS A 632 18.25 10.32 -18.21
N PHE A 633 17.41 10.52 -17.20
CA PHE A 633 16.53 11.67 -17.06
C PHE A 633 17.25 13.02 -17.00
N PHE A 634 18.47 13.04 -16.46
CA PHE A 634 19.24 14.27 -16.29
C PHE A 634 20.24 14.53 -17.43
N THR A 635 20.74 13.48 -18.08
CA THR A 635 21.81 13.58 -19.09
C THR A 635 21.33 13.30 -20.52
N GLU A 636 20.10 12.80 -20.67
CA GLU A 636 19.45 12.40 -21.93
C GLU A 636 20.14 11.22 -22.65
N GLN A 637 21.12 10.58 -22.02
CA GLN A 637 21.83 9.45 -22.62
C GLN A 637 20.90 8.24 -22.79
N LYS A 638 20.85 7.69 -24.00
CA LYS A 638 20.10 6.48 -24.35
C LYS A 638 20.87 5.21 -23.95
N TYR A 639 20.13 4.25 -23.41
CA TYR A 639 20.58 2.89 -23.09
C TYR A 639 19.53 1.89 -23.60
N SER A 640 19.96 0.74 -24.11
CA SER A 640 19.04 -0.36 -24.40
C SER A 640 18.63 -1.09 -23.11
N GLY A 641 17.41 -1.64 -23.07
CA GLY A 641 16.98 -2.51 -21.97
C GLY A 641 17.65 -3.89 -22.00
N GLY A 642 17.33 -4.71 -21.00
CA GLY A 642 17.80 -6.10 -20.89
C GLY A 642 19.25 -6.24 -20.42
N GLN A 643 19.79 -5.23 -19.73
CA GLN A 643 21.20 -5.20 -19.31
C GLN A 643 21.40 -4.49 -17.98
N VAL A 644 22.55 -4.74 -17.36
CA VAL A 644 23.05 -3.94 -16.24
C VAL A 644 24.05 -2.92 -16.79
N VAL A 645 23.81 -1.65 -16.50
CA VAL A 645 24.68 -0.54 -16.92
C VAL A 645 25.38 0.08 -15.73
N GLU A 646 26.66 0.42 -15.89
CA GLU A 646 27.39 1.23 -14.91
C GLU A 646 27.27 2.70 -15.32
N VAL A 647 26.78 3.55 -14.41
CA VAL A 647 26.66 4.99 -14.63
C VAL A 647 27.50 5.77 -13.63
N SER A 648 28.16 6.83 -14.11
CA SER A 648 28.84 7.77 -13.22
C SER A 648 27.83 8.63 -12.47
N VAL A 649 28.03 8.81 -11.17
CA VAL A 649 27.12 9.52 -10.29
C VAL A 649 27.86 10.61 -9.51
N THR A 650 27.16 11.72 -9.27
CA THR A 650 27.62 12.80 -8.39
C THR A 650 26.58 13.05 -7.31
N ILE A 651 26.90 13.85 -6.30
CA ILE A 651 25.94 14.20 -5.26
C ILE A 651 24.70 14.96 -5.78
N ASN A 652 24.78 15.54 -6.98
CA ASN A 652 23.71 16.38 -7.52
C ASN A 652 22.50 15.58 -7.98
N GLU A 653 22.62 14.29 -8.27
CA GLU A 653 21.53 13.47 -8.82
C GLU A 653 21.68 11.99 -8.46
N ILE A 654 20.57 11.26 -8.53
CA ILE A 654 20.54 9.79 -8.51
C ILE A 654 20.21 9.26 -9.91
N PRO A 655 20.60 8.03 -10.25
CA PRO A 655 20.20 7.40 -11.50
C PRO A 655 18.67 7.30 -11.62
N VAL A 656 18.12 8.02 -12.59
CA VAL A 656 16.71 8.00 -12.98
C VAL A 656 16.67 7.89 -14.50
N PHE A 657 15.85 6.98 -15.02
CA PHE A 657 15.71 6.74 -16.44
C PHE A 657 14.25 6.87 -16.83
N VAL A 658 13.99 7.37 -18.04
CA VAL A 658 12.67 7.46 -18.63
C VAL A 658 12.55 6.46 -19.77
N LYS A 659 11.44 5.72 -19.80
CA LYS A 659 11.14 4.74 -20.84
C LYS A 659 10.99 5.43 -22.21
N GLY A 660 11.55 4.85 -23.26
CA GLY A 660 11.30 5.29 -24.64
C GLY A 660 9.81 5.18 -24.99
N GLY A 661 9.27 6.23 -25.62
CA GLY A 661 7.83 6.38 -25.89
C GLY A 661 7.03 7.04 -24.76
N ALA A 662 7.63 7.32 -23.60
CA ALA A 662 6.88 7.87 -22.47
C ALA A 662 6.39 9.30 -22.70
N PHE A 663 5.16 9.56 -22.26
CA PHE A 663 4.62 10.90 -22.04
C PHE A 663 4.70 11.25 -20.55
N ILE A 664 5.38 12.35 -20.22
CA ILE A 664 5.52 12.86 -18.85
C ILE A 664 4.87 14.26 -18.76
N PRO A 665 3.65 14.35 -18.22
CA PRO A 665 3.02 15.64 -17.96
C PRO A 665 3.67 16.31 -16.74
N MET A 666 4.08 17.57 -16.91
CA MET A 666 4.64 18.41 -15.86
C MET A 666 4.02 19.80 -15.86
N VAL A 667 4.08 20.47 -14.70
CA VAL A 667 3.79 21.90 -14.57
C VAL A 667 5.04 22.64 -14.11
N LYS A 668 5.00 23.97 -14.06
CA LYS A 668 6.07 24.76 -13.43
C LYS A 668 6.08 24.50 -11.92
N ALA A 669 7.24 24.59 -11.29
CA ALA A 669 7.32 24.47 -9.84
C ALA A 669 6.54 25.61 -9.15
N PHE A 670 5.84 25.28 -8.07
CA PHE A 670 5.00 26.19 -7.28
C PHE A 670 5.26 25.98 -5.78
N SER A 671 4.69 26.83 -4.91
CA SER A 671 5.06 26.89 -3.49
C SER A 671 4.36 25.86 -2.58
N ASN A 672 3.14 25.45 -2.93
CA ASN A 672 2.30 24.48 -2.20
C ASN A 672 1.17 23.98 -3.11
N MET A 673 0.54 22.85 -2.81
CA MET A 673 -0.48 22.24 -3.68
C MET A 673 -1.76 23.06 -3.86
N GLU A 674 -2.02 24.10 -3.05
CA GLU A 674 -3.12 25.04 -3.32
C GLU A 674 -2.85 25.91 -4.56
N ALA A 675 -1.58 26.10 -4.91
CA ALA A 675 -1.16 26.84 -6.11
C ALA A 675 -1.03 25.95 -7.36
N TYR A 676 -1.37 24.66 -7.26
CA TYR A 676 -1.31 23.75 -8.40
C TYR A 676 -2.38 24.13 -9.43
N TYR A 677 -1.96 24.25 -10.68
CA TYR A 677 -2.87 24.55 -11.79
C TYR A 677 -2.33 24.03 -13.11
N THR A 678 -3.18 23.38 -13.92
CA THR A 678 -2.79 22.70 -15.15
C THR A 678 -3.09 23.48 -16.43
N LYS A 679 -3.47 24.77 -16.34
CA LYS A 679 -3.67 25.63 -17.53
C LYS A 679 -2.42 25.77 -18.38
N ASP A 680 -1.24 25.79 -17.75
CA ASP A 680 0.04 25.79 -18.44
C ASP A 680 0.72 24.43 -18.20
N LEU A 681 0.51 23.50 -19.12
CA LEU A 681 1.07 22.14 -19.07
C LEU A 681 2.34 22.06 -19.92
N THR A 682 3.37 21.40 -19.41
CA THR A 682 4.54 20.96 -20.20
C THR A 682 4.45 19.47 -20.39
N LEU A 683 4.27 19.02 -21.63
CA LEU A 683 4.22 17.61 -21.97
C LEU A 683 5.56 17.19 -22.55
N HIS A 684 6.34 16.44 -21.77
CA HIS A 684 7.57 15.82 -22.25
C HIS A 684 7.23 14.51 -22.96
N TYR A 685 7.69 14.34 -24.19
CA TYR A 685 7.57 13.09 -24.94
C TYR A 685 8.95 12.56 -25.29
N TYR A 686 9.29 11.39 -24.77
CA TYR A 686 10.57 10.71 -24.99
C TYR A 686 10.51 9.90 -26.27
N TYR A 687 10.59 10.57 -27.42
CA TYR A 687 10.52 9.90 -28.71
C TYR A 687 11.61 8.82 -28.85
N ASP A 688 11.17 7.61 -29.21
CA ASP A 688 12.03 6.50 -29.57
C ASP A 688 11.54 5.90 -30.88
N ALA A 689 12.47 5.59 -31.79
CA ALA A 689 12.14 4.98 -33.08
C ALA A 689 11.60 3.55 -32.92
N ASP A 690 12.01 2.84 -31.86
CA ASP A 690 11.58 1.47 -31.58
C ASP A 690 10.17 1.43 -30.95
N ALA A 691 9.64 2.59 -30.53
CA ALA A 691 8.30 2.73 -30.00
C ALA A 691 7.37 3.26 -31.11
N GLU A 692 6.90 2.38 -32.01
CA GLU A 692 6.02 2.78 -33.13
C GLU A 692 4.75 3.50 -32.67
N LYS A 693 4.17 3.03 -31.56
CA LYS A 693 3.00 3.64 -30.92
C LYS A 693 3.21 3.77 -29.43
N SER A 694 2.82 4.91 -28.87
CA SER A 694 2.84 5.12 -27.43
C SER A 694 1.51 5.68 -26.95
N LYS A 695 1.16 5.37 -25.70
CA LYS A 695 -0.03 5.91 -25.04
C LYS A 695 0.34 6.36 -23.63
N GLY A 696 -0.34 7.39 -23.17
CA GLY A 696 -0.31 7.84 -21.79
C GLY A 696 -1.56 8.65 -21.49
N TYR A 697 -1.79 8.96 -20.23
CA TYR A 697 -2.84 9.88 -19.87
C TYR A 697 -2.48 10.66 -18.60
N MET A 698 -3.21 11.74 -18.35
CA MET A 698 -3.14 12.55 -17.15
C MET A 698 -4.53 12.62 -16.54
N TYR A 699 -4.66 12.27 -15.26
CA TYR A 699 -5.86 12.51 -14.47
C TYR A 699 -5.74 13.84 -13.71
N ASP A 700 -6.81 14.65 -13.70
CA ASP A 700 -6.87 15.88 -12.90
C ASP A 700 -8.27 16.09 -12.32
N ASP A 701 -8.34 16.58 -11.08
CA ASP A 701 -9.59 16.97 -10.40
C ASP A 701 -9.35 18.20 -9.50
N ASP A 702 -10.21 18.48 -8.53
CA ASP A 702 -10.05 19.62 -7.61
C ASP A 702 -9.04 19.37 -6.46
N GLY A 703 -8.53 18.15 -6.32
CA GLY A 703 -7.51 17.75 -5.34
C GLY A 703 -8.01 17.55 -3.92
N LYS A 704 -9.29 17.80 -3.63
CA LYS A 704 -9.82 17.92 -2.26
C LYS A 704 -11.15 17.20 -2.04
N THR A 705 -12.04 17.21 -3.03
CA THR A 705 -13.38 16.64 -2.92
C THR A 705 -13.28 15.12 -2.86
N ASN A 706 -13.84 14.54 -1.79
CA ASN A 706 -13.89 13.10 -1.63
C ASN A 706 -14.72 12.44 -2.74
N ASN A 707 -14.33 11.23 -3.16
CA ASN A 707 -15.03 10.46 -4.20
C ASN A 707 -15.23 11.19 -5.54
N SER A 708 -14.37 12.15 -5.90
CA SER A 708 -14.43 12.88 -7.18
C SER A 708 -14.43 11.93 -8.38
N TRP A 709 -13.59 10.89 -8.36
CA TRP A 709 -13.50 9.92 -9.45
C TRP A 709 -14.73 9.01 -9.58
N ILE A 710 -15.38 8.67 -8.45
CA ILE A 710 -16.64 7.91 -8.44
C ILE A 710 -17.78 8.75 -9.00
N ASN A 711 -17.80 10.05 -8.66
CA ASN A 711 -18.84 10.99 -9.07
C ASN A 711 -18.57 11.67 -10.42
N HIS A 712 -17.55 11.23 -11.17
CA HIS A 712 -17.13 11.83 -12.44
C HIS A 712 -16.85 13.35 -12.36
N LEU A 713 -16.26 13.82 -11.25
CA LEU A 713 -15.83 15.21 -11.05
C LEU A 713 -14.33 15.37 -11.33
N TYR A 714 -13.91 15.07 -12.56
CA TYR A 714 -12.51 15.08 -12.99
C TYR A 714 -12.42 15.27 -14.51
N GLU A 715 -11.21 15.55 -15.02
CA GLU A 715 -10.89 15.40 -16.43
C GLU A 715 -9.76 14.38 -16.65
N LYS A 716 -9.72 13.78 -17.82
CA LYS A 716 -8.55 13.03 -18.30
C LYS A 716 -8.07 13.59 -19.61
N LEU A 717 -6.77 13.75 -19.76
CA LEU A 717 -6.12 14.02 -21.04
C LEU A 717 -5.43 12.74 -21.50
N PHE A 718 -5.71 12.30 -22.72
CA PHE A 718 -5.03 11.16 -23.32
C PHE A 718 -3.98 11.66 -24.31
N PHE A 719 -2.82 11.03 -24.29
CA PHE A 719 -1.70 11.29 -25.16
C PHE A 719 -1.42 10.04 -25.98
N GLU A 720 -1.36 10.19 -27.30
CA GLU A 720 -1.04 9.10 -28.20
C GLU A 720 0.07 9.55 -29.16
N SER A 721 0.95 8.64 -29.52
CA SER A 721 1.89 8.84 -30.62
C SER A 721 1.80 7.73 -31.65
N GLU A 722 2.06 8.11 -32.89
CA GLU A 722 2.31 7.19 -34.00
C GLU A 722 3.54 7.70 -34.76
N ASN A 723 4.58 6.87 -34.77
CA ASN A 723 5.89 7.23 -35.31
C ASN A 723 6.22 6.34 -36.51
N ASP A 724 6.75 6.95 -37.56
CA ASP A 724 7.33 6.24 -38.70
C ASP A 724 8.65 6.92 -39.12
N ASP A 725 9.29 6.38 -40.17
CA ASP A 725 10.57 6.90 -40.68
C ASP A 725 10.51 8.35 -41.15
N GLN A 726 9.34 8.85 -41.54
CA GLN A 726 9.15 10.18 -42.13
C GLN A 726 8.55 11.20 -41.15
N LYS A 727 7.78 10.76 -40.15
CA LYS A 727 7.06 11.65 -39.24
C LYS A 727 6.92 11.11 -37.82
N ILE A 728 6.72 12.04 -36.89
CA ILE A 728 6.28 11.81 -35.51
C ILE A 728 4.91 12.48 -35.40
N SER A 729 3.86 11.70 -35.11
CA SER A 729 2.52 12.22 -34.85
C SER A 729 2.24 12.15 -33.35
N ILE A 730 1.69 13.22 -32.78
CA ILE A 730 1.24 13.25 -31.38
C ILE A 730 -0.19 13.76 -31.37
N LYS A 731 -1.08 13.00 -30.72
CA LYS A 731 -2.48 13.34 -30.53
C LYS A 731 -2.74 13.57 -29.04
N VAL A 732 -3.47 14.64 -28.73
CA VAL A 732 -3.98 14.91 -27.39
C VAL A 732 -5.50 15.04 -27.44
N THR A 733 -6.19 14.21 -26.68
CA THR A 733 -7.65 14.26 -26.51
C THR A 733 -8.03 14.45 -25.04
N ARG A 734 -9.30 14.78 -24.78
CA ARG A 734 -9.81 15.11 -23.46
C ARG A 734 -11.12 14.36 -23.20
N GLU A 735 -11.21 13.64 -22.09
CA GLU A 735 -12.48 13.24 -21.46
C GLU A 735 -12.83 14.34 -20.46
N SER A 736 -13.91 15.07 -20.75
CA SER A 736 -14.20 16.35 -20.13
C SER A 736 -15.43 16.26 -19.25
N ASN A 737 -15.24 15.96 -17.96
CA ASN A 737 -16.27 16.20 -16.94
C ASN A 737 -15.97 17.51 -16.19
N GLU A 738 -16.96 18.04 -15.47
CA GLU A 738 -16.83 19.30 -14.74
C GLU A 738 -16.27 19.09 -13.34
N TYR A 739 -15.36 19.97 -12.91
CA TYR A 739 -14.87 20.04 -11.54
C TYR A 739 -14.40 21.46 -11.19
N ASP A 740 -14.34 21.78 -9.90
CA ASP A 740 -13.92 23.10 -9.41
C ASP A 740 -12.45 23.38 -9.75
N GLY A 741 -12.19 24.48 -10.46
CA GLY A 741 -10.84 24.87 -10.88
C GLY A 741 -10.38 24.26 -12.22
N LYS A 742 -11.23 23.55 -12.96
CA LYS A 742 -10.94 23.06 -14.31
C LYS A 742 -10.56 24.22 -15.26
N PRO A 743 -9.45 24.14 -16.01
CA PRO A 743 -9.16 25.11 -17.05
C PRO A 743 -10.02 24.86 -18.30
N GLU A 744 -10.73 25.90 -18.76
CA GLU A 744 -11.48 25.87 -20.03
C GLU A 744 -10.54 25.59 -21.20
N ASP A 745 -9.55 26.48 -21.39
CA ASP A 745 -8.46 26.33 -22.35
C ASP A 745 -7.15 25.98 -21.66
N ARG A 746 -6.30 25.19 -22.34
CA ARG A 746 -5.00 24.77 -21.82
C ARG A 746 -3.88 25.05 -22.82
N ASN A 747 -2.87 25.78 -22.37
CA ASN A 747 -1.60 25.93 -23.08
C ASN A 747 -0.75 24.69 -22.85
N ILE A 748 -0.29 24.05 -23.92
CA ILE A 748 0.57 22.87 -23.85
C ILE A 748 1.90 23.18 -24.53
N SER A 749 2.98 23.16 -23.74
CA SER A 749 4.36 23.18 -24.23
C SER A 749 4.84 21.76 -24.43
N PHE A 750 4.96 21.32 -25.67
CA PHE A 750 5.46 20.00 -26.05
C PHE A 750 6.99 20.03 -26.09
N VAL A 751 7.63 19.22 -25.26
CA VAL A 751 9.08 19.01 -25.26
C VAL A 751 9.34 17.62 -25.82
N ILE A 752 9.77 17.53 -27.07
CA ILE A 752 10.06 16.26 -27.73
C ILE A 752 11.55 15.98 -27.60
N HIS A 753 11.90 14.93 -26.87
CA HIS A 753 13.28 14.51 -26.64
C HIS A 753 13.78 13.64 -27.79
N ASN A 754 15.09 13.47 -27.91
CA ASN A 754 15.74 12.56 -28.86
C ASN A 754 15.39 12.81 -30.35
N VAL A 755 15.11 14.07 -30.71
CA VAL A 755 14.93 14.49 -32.11
C VAL A 755 16.31 14.74 -32.73
N VAL A 756 16.92 13.69 -33.28
CA VAL A 756 18.32 13.73 -33.75
C VAL A 756 18.52 14.68 -34.94
N GLN A 757 17.53 14.76 -35.84
CA GLN A 757 17.57 15.62 -37.02
C GLN A 757 16.61 16.79 -36.87
N LYS A 758 17.03 17.98 -37.32
CA LYS A 758 16.18 19.17 -37.31
C LYS A 758 14.93 18.92 -38.18
N PRO A 759 13.71 19.07 -37.64
CA PRO A 759 12.50 18.84 -38.43
C PRO A 759 12.38 19.79 -39.62
N LYS A 760 11.97 19.27 -40.78
CA LYS A 760 11.65 20.09 -41.97
C LYS A 760 10.46 21.01 -41.72
N ARG A 761 9.43 20.50 -41.05
CA ARG A 761 8.19 21.25 -40.74
C ARG A 761 7.50 20.63 -39.54
N VAL A 762 6.86 21.49 -38.74
CA VAL A 762 5.97 21.08 -37.65
C VAL A 762 4.59 21.64 -37.93
N LEU A 763 3.56 20.79 -37.87
CA LEU A 763 2.16 21.14 -38.03
C LEU A 763 1.44 20.92 -36.69
N VAL A 764 0.53 21.82 -36.33
CA VAL A 764 -0.42 21.65 -35.21
C VAL A 764 -1.80 21.94 -35.77
N ASN A 765 -2.70 20.97 -35.73
CA ASN A 765 -4.03 21.03 -36.35
C ASN A 765 -3.96 21.48 -37.82
N ASP A 766 -3.07 20.84 -38.59
CA ASP A 766 -2.74 21.12 -40.00
C ASP A 766 -2.07 22.47 -40.30
N ASP A 767 -1.98 23.39 -39.33
CA ASP A 767 -1.30 24.67 -39.48
C ASP A 767 0.21 24.57 -39.20
N SER A 768 1.02 25.17 -40.06
CA SER A 768 2.47 25.24 -39.86
C SER A 768 2.81 26.20 -38.70
N VAL A 769 3.49 25.68 -37.68
CA VAL A 769 3.85 26.47 -36.49
C VAL A 769 5.35 26.74 -36.40
N ARG A 770 5.71 27.79 -35.65
CA ARG A 770 7.10 28.01 -35.24
C ARG A 770 7.49 27.01 -34.15
N TYR A 771 8.74 26.59 -34.16
CA TYR A 771 9.31 25.68 -33.17
C TYR A 771 10.72 26.14 -32.78
N ILE A 772 11.20 25.68 -31.62
CA ILE A 772 12.58 25.86 -31.17
C ILE A 772 13.26 24.50 -31.20
N TYR A 773 14.38 24.37 -31.91
CA TYR A 773 15.16 23.13 -31.98
C TYR A 773 16.54 23.34 -31.37
N ASN A 774 16.84 22.59 -30.32
CA ASN A 774 18.16 22.53 -29.72
C ASN A 774 18.91 21.32 -30.27
N GLN A 775 19.84 21.58 -31.19
CA GLN A 775 20.65 20.52 -31.82
C GLN A 775 21.57 19.81 -30.83
N LYS A 776 22.08 20.51 -29.80
CA LYS A 776 23.02 19.94 -28.82
C LYS A 776 22.31 18.98 -27.86
N GLU A 777 21.08 19.29 -27.50
CA GLU A 777 20.27 18.47 -26.58
C GLU A 777 19.33 17.52 -27.31
N HIS A 778 19.26 17.58 -28.64
CA HIS A 778 18.29 16.86 -29.46
C HIS A 778 16.84 17.05 -29.01
N LYS A 779 16.48 18.29 -28.66
CA LYS A 779 15.15 18.66 -28.15
C LYS A 779 14.40 19.58 -29.10
N LEU A 780 13.13 19.30 -29.31
CA LEU A 780 12.19 20.15 -30.04
C LEU A 780 11.13 20.69 -29.08
N LEU A 781 11.00 22.01 -29.02
CA LEU A 781 9.94 22.69 -28.27
C LEU A 781 8.90 23.26 -29.23
N VAL A 782 7.64 22.91 -28.99
CA VAL A 782 6.48 23.37 -29.77
C VAL A 782 5.39 23.77 -28.79
N THR A 783 4.65 24.85 -29.09
CA THR A 783 3.51 25.28 -28.27
C THR A 783 2.21 25.02 -29.02
N GLY A 784 1.23 24.43 -28.34
CA GLY A 784 -0.14 24.29 -28.80
C GLY A 784 -1.13 24.80 -27.74
N VAL A 785 -2.36 25.09 -28.17
CA VAL A 785 -3.46 25.45 -27.27
C VAL A 785 -4.61 24.49 -27.52
N MET A 786 -5.07 23.84 -26.45
CA MET A 786 -6.29 23.05 -26.43
C MET A 786 -7.44 24.00 -26.08
N TYR A 787 -8.33 24.26 -27.05
CA TYR A 787 -9.49 25.14 -26.87
C TYR A 787 -10.72 24.31 -26.50
N GLY A 788 -11.23 24.47 -25.28
CA GLY A 788 -12.28 23.61 -24.73
C GLY A 788 -11.95 22.12 -24.88
N ASP A 789 -12.82 21.37 -25.57
CA ASP A 789 -12.66 19.92 -25.79
C ASP A 789 -12.03 19.56 -27.15
N LYS A 790 -11.52 20.54 -27.89
CA LYS A 790 -10.90 20.28 -29.20
C LYS A 790 -9.58 19.54 -29.02
N GLU A 791 -9.42 18.45 -29.76
CA GLU A 791 -8.16 17.70 -29.80
C GLU A 791 -7.01 18.52 -30.41
N ILE A 792 -5.78 18.17 -30.01
CA ILE A 792 -4.56 18.66 -30.66
C ILE A 792 -3.97 17.51 -31.46
N ASN A 793 -3.76 17.74 -32.76
CA ASN A 793 -3.01 16.85 -33.64
C ASN A 793 -1.71 17.55 -34.05
N MET A 794 -0.57 17.07 -33.55
CA MET A 794 0.75 17.55 -33.94
C MET A 794 1.41 16.57 -34.90
N THR A 795 2.02 17.07 -35.98
CA THR A 795 2.84 16.27 -36.89
C THR A 795 4.19 16.94 -37.10
N ILE A 796 5.27 16.21 -36.79
CA ILE A 796 6.65 16.64 -36.99
C ILE A 796 7.21 15.85 -38.18
N ARG A 797 7.52 16.52 -39.28
CA ARG A 797 8.11 15.89 -40.46
C ARG A 797 9.63 15.94 -40.37
N LYS A 798 10.28 14.78 -40.46
CA LYS A 798 11.72 14.61 -40.34
C LYS A 798 12.46 15.16 -41.57
#